data_AF-Q4DPT4-F1
#
_entry.id   AF-Q4DPT4-F1
#
_cell.length_a   1.000
_cell.length_b   1.000
_cell.length_c   1.000
_cell.angle_alpha   90.00
_cell.angle_beta   90.00
_cell.angle_gamma   90.00
#
_symmetry.space_group_name_H-M   'P 1'
#
loop_
_entity.id
_entity.type
_entity.pdbx_description
1 polymer ?
#
loop_
_entity_poly.entity_id
_entity_poly.type
_entity_poly.pdbx_seq_one_letter_code
_entity_poly.pdbx_strand_id
1 'polypeptide(L)'
;MLAAGRLLMKDYNVTMEMFAREPDDYVQDQRLLEEIINLTAHQALEATTKPLHEDVCSLEQWRDYEGKDTVTPPARGKPNGVLTQVLTGARREAEERLRQTQEMKFTISTNIEEVLFKGRVRVNEMRLNDFLTRELGGRGVVDTNRDVLPEEFFKDPAKYIRDKGALNEIQASGHCFSMKRAVKGELIFDEDIRKLCDKGVSNLPGWSLAAVEVTATVHNSTKHFLDAAAEEARNPTTTIVAIKLEGVYESVYNAIWHHVVEIPDGVERTKAGTGMEVREGKPKQSWTYKKVGNTFEKDDAVQQSGEAPPRLMVLTSDKGWPYTLSVLNGCGNDLCVNSEVERVWQIVKGDLTKWFSNFDLTLNPSPLPHVLIGTPGIGKSMAAGSYLLYQLLHYDAEKLQVVVHCFGITMYVFDKNTKTVTKYMGNITSKSVLGGLWQRGMKGYIIYDVTTKGTPPDAGFAPSTGWGMIVVSSPNLDNYDEWATQVRASRIIMNCPDEMDVKAMCAWMERGLEPDRQAGYWKMVKERMEKFGPIPRHIFDEKIYINRLGAVDVALLAIKDTDVKEYFSMGGEKKWYSEDPSHKLVKIVRERTEKGAEIFLNAPICDDIGFRTAERLEKEMATKDLLLLILGSRGALASRALEQLGLCVFMYGELVCALVEELKELSSAKRNEAQDSVLKVNHQGHPTRTVGLAGLEGGVTRTAMEYGVLYLPKVENFPLVDGFFFMESPRRTLVGLQMTTASAHHTTTSTVKQFTEHLAAYFEGWDELSREMSWEMIYIKNADSTPMKKWQRCDVVNPNNETDAEKKIVAFWNKEVHQYQFMLTRDFLSKITEM
;
A
#
# COMPACT_ATOMS: atom_id res chain seq x y z
N MET A 1 -29.00 -62.55 16.57
CA MET A 1 -27.86 -61.71 17.01
C MET A 1 -26.93 -61.52 15.84
N LEU A 2 -26.94 -60.33 15.24
CA LEU A 2 -25.87 -59.68 14.46
C LEU A 2 -26.51 -58.43 13.84
N ALA A 3 -26.74 -57.43 14.69
CA ALA A 3 -26.90 -56.04 14.29
C ALA A 3 -25.58 -55.37 14.66
N ALA A 4 -24.66 -55.25 13.72
CA ALA A 4 -23.41 -54.52 13.86
C ALA A 4 -23.05 -53.94 12.49
N GLY A 5 -23.73 -52.86 12.13
CA GLY A 5 -23.56 -52.16 10.85
C GLY A 5 -23.65 -50.64 11.02
N ARG A 6 -23.23 -50.10 12.16
CA ARG A 6 -23.09 -48.66 12.40
C ARG A 6 -21.75 -48.42 13.06
N LEU A 7 -20.69 -48.13 12.29
CA LEU A 7 -19.41 -47.73 12.89
C LEU A 7 -18.68 -46.54 12.25
N LEU A 8 -19.30 -45.79 11.34
CA LEU A 8 -18.82 -44.45 11.03
C LEU A 8 -20.04 -43.53 10.90
N MET A 9 -20.20 -42.59 11.84
CA MET A 9 -21.12 -41.48 11.61
C MET A 9 -20.57 -40.68 10.43
N LYS A 10 -21.29 -40.77 9.29
CA LYS A 10 -21.32 -39.85 8.15
C LYS A 10 -20.20 -38.80 8.07
N ASP A 11 -19.25 -39.05 7.17
CA ASP A 11 -18.59 -38.09 6.26
C ASP A 11 -18.21 -36.69 6.79
N TYR A 12 -17.68 -36.57 8.01
CA TYR A 12 -16.84 -35.42 8.34
C TYR A 12 -15.38 -35.77 8.04
N ASN A 13 -14.77 -35.04 7.10
CA ASN A 13 -13.32 -35.05 6.93
C ASN A 13 -12.68 -34.38 8.15
N VAL A 14 -12.38 -35.15 9.19
CA VAL A 14 -11.52 -34.67 10.29
C VAL A 14 -10.08 -34.66 9.80
N THR A 15 -9.37 -33.55 10.00
CA THR A 15 -7.93 -33.51 9.75
C THR A 15 -7.23 -34.45 10.73
N MET A 16 -6.20 -35.18 10.28
CA MET A 16 -5.43 -36.09 11.15
C MET A 16 -4.87 -35.40 12.41
N GLU A 17 -4.64 -34.09 12.36
CA GLU A 17 -4.23 -33.26 13.49
C GLU A 17 -5.32 -33.18 14.58
N MET A 18 -6.55 -32.80 14.23
CA MET A 18 -7.67 -32.80 15.18
C MET A 18 -7.98 -34.20 15.72
N PHE A 19 -7.89 -35.22 14.87
CA PHE A 19 -8.10 -36.61 15.29
C PHE A 19 -7.04 -37.04 16.32
N ALA A 20 -5.77 -36.69 16.13
CA ALA A 20 -4.71 -37.00 17.09
C ALA A 20 -4.88 -36.29 18.45
N ARG A 21 -5.60 -35.15 18.47
CA ARG A 21 -5.86 -34.38 19.68
C ARG A 21 -6.91 -35.04 20.57
N GLU A 22 -8.03 -35.46 19.97
CA GLU A 22 -9.23 -35.96 20.67
C GLU A 22 -9.80 -37.18 19.92
N PRO A 23 -9.08 -38.32 19.84
CA PRO A 23 -9.54 -39.46 19.06
C PRO A 23 -10.86 -40.07 19.59
N ASP A 24 -11.15 -39.89 20.88
CA ASP A 24 -12.38 -40.30 21.56
C ASP A 24 -13.62 -39.50 21.13
N ASP A 25 -13.46 -38.26 20.67
CA ASP A 25 -14.57 -37.48 20.09
C ASP A 25 -15.06 -38.06 18.75
N TYR A 26 -14.18 -38.77 18.04
CA TYR A 26 -14.46 -39.31 16.70
C TYR A 26 -14.67 -40.83 16.70
N VAL A 27 -14.10 -41.57 17.66
CA VAL A 27 -14.20 -43.02 17.77
C VAL A 27 -14.96 -43.42 19.03
N GLN A 28 -16.27 -43.66 18.88
CA GLN A 28 -17.13 -44.06 20.00
C GLN A 28 -16.94 -45.53 20.44
N ASP A 29 -16.37 -46.38 19.57
CA ASP A 29 -16.08 -47.78 19.93
C ASP A 29 -14.77 -47.84 20.73
N GLN A 30 -14.88 -48.07 22.04
CA GLN A 30 -13.73 -48.12 22.95
C GLN A 30 -12.67 -49.14 22.54
N ARG A 31 -13.05 -50.28 21.94
CA ARG A 31 -12.08 -51.29 21.52
C ARG A 31 -11.33 -50.81 20.28
N LEU A 32 -12.03 -50.20 19.32
CA LEU A 32 -11.40 -49.61 18.14
C LEU A 32 -10.48 -48.44 18.54
N LEU A 33 -10.91 -47.59 19.46
CA LEU A 33 -10.11 -46.48 20.00
C LEU A 33 -8.82 -47.00 20.65
N GLU A 34 -8.92 -48.03 21.49
CA GLU A 34 -7.76 -48.65 22.14
C GLU A 34 -6.80 -49.29 21.11
N GLU A 35 -7.33 -49.93 20.07
CA GLU A 35 -6.52 -50.45 18.95
C GLU A 35 -5.80 -49.31 18.21
N ILE A 36 -6.49 -48.20 17.92
CA ILE A 36 -5.94 -47.04 17.21
C ILE A 36 -4.83 -46.35 18.02
N ILE A 37 -5.05 -46.07 19.30
CA ILE A 37 -4.06 -45.40 20.17
C ILE A 37 -2.80 -46.26 20.33
N ASN A 38 -2.93 -47.59 20.32
CA ASN A 38 -1.80 -48.52 20.38
C ASN A 38 -1.07 -48.72 19.04
N LEU A 39 -1.57 -48.20 17.92
CA LEU A 39 -0.83 -48.25 16.66
C LEU A 39 0.42 -47.38 16.75
N THR A 40 1.57 -47.94 16.35
CA THR A 40 2.84 -47.21 16.25
C THR A 40 2.72 -45.95 15.38
N ALA A 41 1.85 -45.99 14.36
CA ALA A 41 1.57 -44.84 13.50
C ALA A 41 0.84 -43.69 14.25
N HIS A 42 -0.12 -44.01 15.12
CA HIS A 42 -0.80 -43.02 15.95
C HIS A 42 0.16 -42.41 16.97
N GLN A 43 0.94 -43.23 17.67
CA GLN A 43 1.96 -42.76 18.61
C GLN A 43 3.00 -41.84 17.95
N ALA A 44 3.40 -42.15 16.70
CA ALA A 44 4.27 -41.27 15.93
C ALA A 44 3.60 -39.93 15.59
N LEU A 45 2.32 -39.95 15.18
CA LEU A 45 1.53 -38.76 14.88
C LEU A 45 1.34 -37.87 16.12
N GLU A 46 0.98 -38.46 17.25
CA GLU A 46 0.86 -37.80 18.55
C GLU A 46 2.19 -37.17 18.95
N ALA A 47 3.31 -37.91 18.86
CA ALA A 47 4.64 -37.37 19.16
C ALA A 47 5.06 -36.21 18.24
N THR A 48 4.52 -36.13 17.00
CA THR A 48 4.76 -35.00 16.10
C THR A 48 3.84 -33.80 16.32
N THR A 49 2.62 -34.02 16.82
CA THR A 49 1.61 -32.97 17.06
C THR A 49 1.66 -32.43 18.49
N LYS A 50 2.24 -33.17 19.43
CA LYS A 50 2.36 -32.79 20.84
C LYS A 50 2.93 -31.37 21.09
N PRO A 51 3.97 -30.88 20.37
CA PRO A 51 4.41 -29.50 20.53
C PRO A 51 3.30 -28.49 20.20
N LEU A 52 2.48 -28.73 19.18
CA LEU A 52 1.34 -27.86 18.84
C LEU A 52 0.26 -27.90 19.93
N HIS A 53 0.08 -29.04 20.61
CA HIS A 53 -0.82 -29.16 21.75
C HIS A 53 -0.32 -28.40 22.98
N GLU A 54 0.99 -28.29 23.15
CA GLU A 54 1.64 -27.46 24.19
C GLU A 54 1.86 -26.01 23.70
N ASP A 55 1.08 -25.56 22.71
CA ASP A 55 1.11 -24.20 22.13
C ASP A 55 2.46 -23.76 21.53
N VAL A 56 3.31 -24.72 21.13
CA VAL A 56 4.59 -24.46 20.46
C VAL A 56 4.38 -24.21 18.97
N CYS A 57 3.88 -23.02 18.64
CA CYS A 57 3.51 -22.60 17.29
C CYS A 57 4.56 -21.70 16.60
N SER A 58 5.64 -21.35 17.30
CA SER A 58 6.70 -20.48 16.79
C SER A 58 8.10 -21.06 17.04
N LEU A 59 9.10 -20.61 16.26
CA LEU A 59 10.51 -20.95 16.50
C LEU A 59 10.99 -20.47 17.87
N GLU A 60 10.46 -19.37 18.39
CA GLU A 60 10.80 -18.85 19.73
C GLU A 60 10.28 -19.77 20.82
N GLN A 61 9.02 -20.19 20.75
CA GLN A 61 8.48 -21.18 21.68
C GLN A 61 9.22 -22.52 21.53
N TRP A 62 9.52 -22.95 20.30
CA TRP A 62 10.32 -24.16 20.07
C TRP A 62 11.70 -24.04 20.69
N ARG A 63 12.34 -22.86 20.67
CA ARG A 63 13.65 -22.64 21.31
C ARG A 63 13.59 -22.90 22.82
N ASP A 64 12.51 -22.50 23.48
CA ASP A 64 12.41 -22.54 24.94
C ASP A 64 11.61 -23.77 25.44
N TYR A 65 11.13 -24.61 24.52
CA TYR A 65 10.38 -25.82 24.82
C TYR A 65 11.20 -26.88 25.57
N GLU A 66 10.85 -27.16 26.83
CA GLU A 66 11.49 -28.20 27.66
C GLU A 66 11.18 -29.62 27.15
N GLY A 67 10.00 -29.83 26.58
CA GLY A 67 9.52 -31.13 26.10
C GLY A 67 10.19 -31.64 24.82
N LYS A 68 11.21 -30.96 24.29
CA LYS A 68 11.92 -31.35 23.04
C LYS A 68 12.33 -32.81 23.04
N ASP A 69 12.76 -33.33 24.19
CA ASP A 69 13.24 -34.70 24.33
C ASP A 69 12.18 -35.78 24.16
N THR A 70 10.90 -35.40 24.19
CA THR A 70 9.78 -36.30 23.93
C THR A 70 9.40 -36.37 22.44
N VAL A 71 9.84 -35.41 21.62
CA VAL A 71 9.54 -35.36 20.17
C VAL A 71 10.45 -36.34 19.41
N THR A 72 9.98 -36.98 18.35
CA THR A 72 10.84 -37.91 17.59
C THR A 72 12.00 -37.20 16.88
N PRO A 73 13.20 -37.82 16.75
CA PRO A 73 14.36 -37.18 16.12
C PRO A 73 14.12 -36.60 14.71
N PRO A 74 13.37 -37.27 13.80
CA PRO A 74 13.07 -36.70 12.48
C PRO A 74 12.23 -35.41 12.55
N ALA A 75 11.26 -35.35 13.46
CA ALA A 75 10.38 -34.19 13.63
C ALA A 75 11.13 -33.00 14.26
N ARG A 76 12.10 -33.24 15.15
CA ARG A 76 13.00 -32.20 15.68
C ARG A 76 13.95 -31.62 14.63
N GLY A 77 14.31 -32.43 13.62
CA GLY A 77 15.38 -32.11 12.67
C GLY A 77 15.12 -30.82 11.89
N LYS A 78 13.89 -30.61 11.42
CA LYS A 78 13.51 -29.39 10.67
C LYS A 78 13.54 -28.12 11.53
N PRO A 79 12.82 -28.02 12.66
CA PRO A 79 12.86 -26.84 13.53
C PRO A 79 14.28 -26.53 14.02
N ASN A 80 15.05 -27.53 14.46
CA ASN A 80 16.43 -27.32 14.92
C ASN A 80 17.36 -26.88 13.79
N GLY A 81 17.18 -27.41 12.58
CA GLY A 81 17.92 -26.99 11.40
C GLY A 81 17.65 -25.52 11.05
N VAL A 82 16.38 -25.11 11.08
CA VAL A 82 15.96 -23.71 10.85
C VAL A 82 16.50 -22.81 11.96
N LEU A 83 16.39 -23.19 13.23
CA LEU A 83 16.89 -22.41 14.36
C LEU A 83 18.41 -22.23 14.29
N THR A 84 19.14 -23.28 13.90
CA THR A 84 20.59 -23.22 13.65
C THR A 84 20.91 -22.29 12.49
N GLN A 85 20.16 -22.35 11.38
CA GLN A 85 20.35 -21.45 10.24
C GLN A 85 20.06 -19.99 10.61
N VAL A 86 18.99 -19.73 11.35
CA VAL A 86 18.64 -18.38 11.83
C VAL A 86 19.71 -17.85 12.77
N LEU A 87 20.17 -18.63 13.75
CA LEU A 87 21.25 -18.23 14.67
C LEU A 87 22.58 -18.04 13.94
N THR A 88 22.91 -18.92 12.98
CA THR A 88 24.14 -18.79 12.18
C THR A 88 24.06 -17.59 11.23
N GLY A 89 22.88 -17.33 10.65
CA GLY A 89 22.60 -16.17 9.81
C GLY A 89 22.67 -14.87 10.61
N ALA A 90 22.02 -14.82 11.78
CA ALA A 90 22.09 -13.70 12.70
C ALA A 90 23.51 -13.47 13.21
N ARG A 91 24.28 -14.54 13.48
CA ARG A 91 25.69 -14.45 13.84
C ARG A 91 26.54 -13.96 12.67
N ARG A 92 26.32 -14.43 11.44
CA ARG A 92 26.98 -13.89 10.24
C ARG A 92 26.63 -12.44 9.99
N GLU A 93 25.37 -12.05 10.15
CA GLU A 93 24.94 -10.65 10.05
C GLU A 93 25.55 -9.80 11.16
N ALA A 94 25.60 -10.30 12.40
CA ALA A 94 26.23 -9.59 13.51
C ALA A 94 27.74 -9.50 13.33
N GLU A 95 28.39 -10.54 12.79
CA GLU A 95 29.81 -10.56 12.42
C GLU A 95 30.08 -9.66 11.21
N GLU A 96 29.20 -9.60 10.21
CA GLU A 96 29.31 -8.70 9.05
C GLU A 96 29.05 -7.25 9.45
N ARG A 97 28.04 -6.99 10.30
CA ARG A 97 27.82 -5.70 10.95
C ARG A 97 29.07 -5.34 11.72
N LEU A 98 29.57 -6.21 12.60
CA LEU A 98 30.81 -5.99 13.35
C LEU A 98 32.00 -5.74 12.43
N ARG A 99 32.10 -6.41 11.28
CA ARG A 99 33.16 -6.17 10.28
C ARG A 99 33.01 -4.78 9.67
N GLN A 100 31.81 -4.38 9.27
CA GLN A 100 31.49 -3.02 8.81
C GLN A 100 31.74 -1.97 9.91
N THR A 101 31.51 -2.32 11.17
CA THR A 101 31.72 -1.49 12.37
C THR A 101 33.22 -1.36 12.70
N GLN A 102 34.00 -2.43 12.55
CA GLN A 102 35.45 -2.41 12.73
C GLN A 102 36.14 -1.68 11.56
N GLU A 103 35.59 -1.82 10.36
CA GLU A 103 35.93 -1.06 9.15
C GLU A 103 35.25 0.32 9.10
N MET A 104 34.56 0.76 10.16
CA MET A 104 33.89 2.06 10.20
C MET A 104 34.94 3.15 10.04
N LYS A 105 34.86 3.87 8.92
CA LYS A 105 35.76 4.96 8.58
C LYS A 105 35.24 6.26 9.14
N PHE A 106 36.14 7.00 9.79
CA PHE A 106 35.80 8.27 10.41
C PHE A 106 35.95 9.44 9.45
N THR A 107 35.04 10.40 9.57
CA THR A 107 35.02 11.63 8.76
C THR A 107 35.09 12.83 9.69
N ILE A 108 35.38 14.01 9.13
CA ILE A 108 35.35 15.26 9.92
C ILE A 108 33.99 15.55 10.54
N SER A 109 32.90 14.94 10.06
CA SER A 109 31.56 15.10 10.64
C SER A 109 31.22 14.08 11.74
N THR A 110 32.06 13.07 11.96
CA THR A 110 31.80 12.00 12.95
C THR A 110 31.82 12.60 14.37
N ASN A 111 30.79 12.28 15.16
CA ASN A 111 30.73 12.69 16.56
C ASN A 111 31.70 11.85 17.42
N ILE A 112 32.08 12.34 18.59
CA ILE A 112 33.03 11.61 19.45
C ILE A 112 32.45 10.28 19.99
N GLU A 113 31.13 10.21 20.13
CA GLU A 113 30.41 9.01 20.60
C GLU A 113 30.50 7.86 19.59
N GLU A 114 30.23 8.12 18.30
CA GLU A 114 30.42 7.16 17.22
C GLU A 114 31.87 6.72 17.13
N VAL A 115 32.84 7.58 17.42
CA VAL A 115 34.26 7.19 17.41
C VAL A 115 34.57 6.17 18.50
N LEU A 116 34.11 6.41 19.73
CA LEU A 116 34.45 5.59 20.89
C LEU A 116 33.69 4.26 20.89
N PHE A 117 32.39 4.28 20.55
CA PHE A 117 31.58 3.07 20.50
C PHE A 117 31.68 2.36 19.14
N LYS A 118 32.06 3.06 18.08
CA LYS A 118 32.05 2.59 16.67
C LYS A 118 30.68 2.15 16.18
N GLY A 119 29.58 2.43 16.89
CA GLY A 119 28.26 1.86 16.62
C GLY A 119 28.10 0.41 17.10
N ARG A 120 28.97 -0.05 18.02
CA ARG A 120 28.76 -1.32 18.74
C ARG A 120 27.58 -1.20 19.70
N VAL A 121 26.87 -2.31 19.89
CA VAL A 121 25.85 -2.42 20.93
C VAL A 121 26.48 -2.16 22.29
N ARG A 122 25.92 -1.20 23.03
CA ARG A 122 26.40 -0.83 24.36
C ARG A 122 26.15 -1.97 25.33
N VAL A 123 27.22 -2.46 25.92
CA VAL A 123 27.19 -3.57 26.84
C VAL A 123 26.61 -3.13 28.18
N ASN A 124 26.83 -1.89 28.60
CA ASN A 124 26.29 -1.35 29.84
C ASN A 124 24.75 -1.15 29.81
N GLU A 125 24.17 -0.99 28.61
CA GLU A 125 22.72 -0.84 28.41
C GLU A 125 22.00 -2.17 28.18
N MET A 126 22.76 -3.26 28.01
CA MET A 126 22.22 -4.61 27.85
C MET A 126 21.66 -5.14 29.16
N ARG A 127 20.57 -5.91 29.11
CA ARG A 127 20.06 -6.62 30.29
C ARG A 127 20.93 -7.82 30.61
N LEU A 128 21.06 -8.16 31.89
CA LEU A 128 21.85 -9.31 32.34
C LEU A 128 21.37 -10.60 31.69
N ASN A 129 20.05 -10.83 31.59
CA ASN A 129 19.52 -12.03 30.94
C ASN A 129 19.86 -12.13 29.46
N ASP A 130 19.90 -11.01 28.74
CA ASP A 130 20.32 -11.00 27.34
C ASP A 130 21.79 -11.43 27.22
N PHE A 131 22.65 -10.94 28.12
CA PHE A 131 24.05 -11.35 28.20
C PHE A 131 24.21 -12.83 28.56
N LEU A 132 23.56 -13.29 29.64
CA LEU A 132 23.65 -14.69 30.08
C LEU A 132 23.15 -15.65 28.98
N THR A 133 22.10 -15.26 28.28
CA THR A 133 21.56 -15.99 27.13
C THR A 133 22.57 -16.01 25.97
N ARG A 134 23.07 -14.84 25.58
CA ARG A 134 23.96 -14.68 24.42
C ARG A 134 25.33 -15.33 24.60
N GLU A 135 25.96 -15.15 25.75
CA GLU A 135 27.37 -15.50 25.98
C GLU A 135 27.56 -16.76 26.82
N LEU A 136 26.60 -17.08 27.69
CA LEU A 136 26.71 -18.20 28.64
C LEU A 136 25.67 -19.29 28.42
N GLY A 137 24.88 -19.22 27.35
CA GLY A 137 23.91 -20.25 26.95
C GLY A 137 22.68 -20.31 27.86
N GLY A 138 22.29 -19.20 28.48
CA GLY A 138 21.14 -19.10 29.38
C GLY A 138 21.42 -19.49 30.83
N ARG A 139 22.65 -19.88 31.16
CA ARG A 139 23.02 -20.23 32.54
C ARG A 139 22.89 -19.03 33.48
N GLY A 140 22.13 -19.20 34.56
CA GLY A 140 21.85 -18.17 35.56
C GLY A 140 20.71 -17.22 35.20
N VAL A 141 20.01 -17.44 34.08
CA VAL A 141 18.80 -16.69 33.72
C VAL A 141 17.69 -17.06 34.70
N VAL A 142 17.15 -16.06 35.39
CA VAL A 142 16.01 -16.19 36.29
C VAL A 142 15.12 -14.95 36.16
N ASP A 143 13.87 -15.02 36.60
CA ASP A 143 12.99 -13.83 36.55
C ASP A 143 13.53 -12.68 37.41
N THR A 144 14.18 -13.00 38.54
CA THR A 144 14.68 -12.00 39.50
C THR A 144 15.83 -11.15 38.98
N ASN A 145 16.48 -11.54 37.88
CA ASN A 145 17.59 -10.78 37.29
C ASN A 145 17.28 -10.27 35.87
N ARG A 146 16.02 -10.33 35.45
CA ARG A 146 15.54 -9.94 34.11
C ARG A 146 15.87 -8.51 33.70
N ASP A 147 15.77 -7.57 34.63
CA ASP A 147 15.96 -6.14 34.37
C ASP A 147 17.28 -5.59 34.95
N VAL A 148 18.17 -6.47 35.41
CA VAL A 148 19.44 -6.08 36.04
C VAL A 148 20.45 -5.70 34.97
N LEU A 149 21.13 -4.56 35.13
CA LEU A 149 22.24 -4.19 34.25
C LEU A 149 23.54 -4.88 34.68
N PRO A 150 24.46 -5.23 33.75
CA PRO A 150 25.75 -5.81 34.06
C PRO A 150 26.54 -5.02 35.11
N GLU A 151 26.49 -3.69 35.08
CA GLU A 151 27.15 -2.85 36.09
C GLU A 151 26.63 -3.13 37.51
N GLU A 152 25.31 -3.23 37.68
CA GLU A 152 24.68 -3.53 38.96
C GLU A 152 24.99 -4.96 39.40
N PHE A 153 24.94 -5.91 38.46
CA PHE A 153 25.32 -7.30 38.69
C PHE A 153 26.76 -7.42 39.24
N PHE A 154 27.72 -6.69 38.68
CA PHE A 154 29.11 -6.76 39.12
C PHE A 154 29.39 -6.13 40.49
N LYS A 155 28.47 -5.32 41.03
CA LYS A 155 28.58 -4.76 42.39
C LYS A 155 28.32 -5.84 43.45
N ASP A 156 27.32 -6.68 43.22
CA ASP A 156 26.98 -7.81 44.10
C ASP A 156 26.39 -9.00 43.32
N PRO A 157 27.24 -9.84 42.69
CA PRO A 157 26.75 -10.96 41.87
C PRO A 157 25.88 -11.96 42.64
N ALA A 158 26.18 -12.17 43.93
CA ALA A 158 25.49 -13.14 44.78
C ALA A 158 24.03 -12.73 45.10
N LYS A 159 23.73 -11.43 44.99
CA LYS A 159 22.36 -10.91 45.13
C LYS A 159 21.44 -11.40 44.01
N TYR A 160 21.96 -11.52 42.78
CA TYR A 160 21.16 -11.80 41.58
C TYR A 160 21.22 -13.26 41.14
N ILE A 161 22.30 -13.97 41.46
CA ILE A 161 22.45 -15.40 41.16
C ILE A 161 22.70 -16.15 42.47
N ARG A 162 21.63 -16.74 43.03
CA ARG A 162 21.66 -17.48 44.30
C ARG A 162 22.27 -18.88 44.17
N ASP A 163 22.20 -19.47 42.98
CA ASP A 163 22.86 -20.74 42.71
C ASP A 163 24.38 -20.53 42.74
N LYS A 164 25.00 -21.04 43.79
CA LYS A 164 26.44 -20.92 44.02
C LYS A 164 27.27 -21.65 42.94
N GLY A 165 26.75 -22.75 42.39
CA GLY A 165 27.40 -23.49 41.31
C GLY A 165 27.39 -22.68 40.02
N ALA A 166 26.20 -22.21 39.61
CA ALA A 166 26.06 -21.34 38.44
C ALA A 166 26.87 -20.04 38.58
N LEU A 167 26.84 -19.41 39.76
CA LEU A 167 27.60 -18.19 40.01
C LEU A 167 29.11 -18.42 39.88
N ASN A 168 29.63 -19.52 40.45
CA ASN A 168 31.05 -19.87 40.35
C ASN A 168 31.47 -20.11 38.89
N GLU A 169 30.65 -20.80 38.10
CA GLU A 169 30.91 -21.02 36.67
C GLU A 169 30.89 -19.72 35.87
N ILE A 170 29.89 -18.86 36.12
CA ILE A 170 29.77 -17.55 35.47
C ILE A 170 30.98 -16.69 35.82
N GLN A 171 31.40 -16.64 37.08
CA GLN A 171 32.59 -15.90 37.50
C GLN A 171 33.90 -16.48 36.96
N ALA A 172 33.97 -17.79 36.76
CA ALA A 172 35.11 -18.47 36.15
C ALA A 172 35.15 -18.31 34.61
N SER A 173 34.06 -17.89 33.97
CA SER A 173 34.00 -17.72 32.52
C SER A 173 34.84 -16.55 32.02
N GLY A 174 35.64 -16.80 30.99
CA GLY A 174 36.36 -15.74 30.27
C GLY A 174 35.43 -14.65 29.71
N HIS A 175 34.18 -14.99 29.40
CA HIS A 175 33.15 -14.04 28.93
C HIS A 175 32.71 -13.07 30.03
N CYS A 176 32.67 -13.50 31.29
CA CYS A 176 32.32 -12.63 32.41
C CYS A 176 33.43 -11.61 32.68
N PHE A 177 34.69 -12.03 32.56
CA PHE A 177 35.84 -11.12 32.68
C PHE A 177 35.89 -10.09 31.54
N SER A 178 35.68 -10.51 30.29
CA SER A 178 35.64 -9.60 29.14
C SER A 178 34.48 -8.61 29.27
N MET A 179 33.32 -9.07 29.71
CA MET A 179 32.13 -8.28 30.00
C MET A 179 32.40 -7.21 31.07
N LYS A 180 32.95 -7.60 32.22
CA LYS A 180 33.32 -6.65 33.29
C LYS A 180 34.32 -5.59 32.82
N ARG A 181 35.25 -5.96 31.94
CA ARG A 181 36.21 -5.03 31.33
C ARG A 181 35.53 -4.08 30.35
N ALA A 182 34.59 -4.57 29.53
CA ALA A 182 33.82 -3.78 28.59
C ALA A 182 32.97 -2.73 29.31
N VAL A 183 32.16 -3.13 30.30
CA VAL A 183 31.32 -2.22 31.11
C VAL A 183 32.16 -1.09 31.72
N LYS A 184 33.31 -1.41 32.32
CA LYS A 184 34.22 -0.39 32.86
C LYS A 184 34.78 0.54 31.79
N GLY A 185 35.12 0.01 30.62
CA GLY A 185 35.61 0.82 29.49
C GLY A 185 34.55 1.77 28.96
N GLU A 186 33.31 1.31 28.82
CA GLU A 186 32.17 2.13 28.37
C GLU A 186 31.85 3.25 29.37
N LEU A 187 31.90 2.98 30.68
CA LEU A 187 31.72 4.01 31.70
C LEU A 187 32.78 5.12 31.63
N ILE A 188 34.04 4.76 31.34
CA ILE A 188 35.11 5.74 31.12
C ILE A 188 34.81 6.60 29.89
N PHE A 189 34.34 5.98 28.80
CA PHE A 189 33.95 6.71 27.59
C PHE A 189 32.78 7.66 27.84
N ASP A 190 31.74 7.24 28.54
CA ASP A 190 30.61 8.11 28.91
C ASP A 190 31.06 9.32 29.73
N GLU A 191 31.92 9.08 30.72
CA GLU A 191 32.44 10.14 31.58
C GLU A 191 33.25 11.15 30.77
N ASP A 192 34.11 10.67 29.87
CA ASP A 192 34.93 11.52 29.03
C ASP A 192 34.10 12.26 27.96
N ILE A 193 33.10 11.62 27.35
CA ILE A 193 32.16 12.27 26.43
C ILE A 193 31.46 13.42 27.13
N ARG A 194 30.94 13.20 28.35
CA ARG A 194 30.28 14.25 29.13
C ARG A 194 31.24 15.42 29.43
N LYS A 195 32.47 15.13 29.88
CA LYS A 195 33.50 16.16 30.13
C LYS A 195 33.84 16.98 28.88
N LEU A 196 33.88 16.33 27.72
CA LEU A 196 34.15 16.99 26.44
C LEU A 196 32.97 17.83 25.99
N CYS A 197 31.75 17.30 26.06
CA CYS A 197 30.52 18.02 25.74
C CYS A 197 30.32 19.26 26.64
N ASP A 198 30.60 19.17 27.94
CA ASP A 198 30.58 20.30 28.88
C ASP A 198 31.55 21.42 28.47
N LYS A 199 32.62 21.07 27.74
CA LYS A 199 33.63 22.00 27.21
C LYS A 199 33.40 22.35 25.73
N GLY A 200 32.26 21.99 25.15
CA GLY A 200 31.90 22.29 23.76
C GLY A 200 32.55 21.41 22.69
N VAL A 201 33.12 20.27 23.08
CA VAL A 201 33.75 19.30 22.16
C VAL A 201 32.82 18.09 21.95
N SER A 202 32.11 18.04 20.81
CA SER A 202 31.17 16.96 20.49
C SER A 202 31.51 16.17 19.22
N ASN A 203 32.52 16.61 18.45
CA ASN A 203 32.93 15.99 17.18
C ASN A 203 34.45 16.02 16.98
N LEU A 204 34.95 15.29 15.98
CA LEU A 204 36.38 15.18 15.68
C LEU A 204 37.10 16.52 15.37
N PRO A 205 36.47 17.49 14.68
CA PRO A 205 37.04 18.84 14.53
C PRO A 205 37.15 19.57 15.86
N GLY A 206 36.11 19.51 16.69
CA GLY A 206 36.13 20.05 18.05
C GLY A 206 37.25 19.44 18.87
N TRP A 207 37.46 18.11 18.76
CA TRP A 207 38.57 17.42 19.41
C TRP A 207 39.93 17.89 18.89
N SER A 208 40.09 18.01 17.56
CA SER A 208 41.34 18.47 16.93
C SER A 208 41.72 19.90 17.30
N LEU A 209 40.73 20.76 17.57
CA LEU A 209 40.92 22.17 17.96
C LEU A 209 40.86 22.40 19.48
N ALA A 210 40.60 21.36 20.26
CA ALA A 210 40.46 21.47 21.71
C ALA A 210 41.76 21.95 22.34
N ALA A 211 41.66 22.88 23.30
CA ALA A 211 42.83 23.34 24.05
C ALA A 211 43.48 22.17 24.81
N VAL A 212 44.79 22.25 25.05
CA VAL A 212 45.55 21.19 25.73
C VAL A 212 44.97 20.87 27.13
N GLU A 213 44.44 21.87 27.83
CA GLU A 213 43.75 21.68 29.12
C GLU A 213 42.43 20.90 29.00
N VAL A 214 41.76 20.97 27.84
CA VAL A 214 40.56 20.17 27.55
C VAL A 214 40.95 18.73 27.26
N THR A 215 41.93 18.52 26.38
CA THR A 215 42.38 17.17 26.01
C THR A 215 43.10 16.43 27.14
N ALA A 216 43.67 17.15 28.12
CA ALA A 216 44.27 16.56 29.31
C ALA A 216 43.26 15.98 30.32
N THR A 217 41.96 16.31 30.21
CA THR A 217 40.94 15.84 31.16
C THR A 217 40.35 14.46 30.88
N VAL A 218 40.63 13.89 29.71
CA VAL A 218 40.12 12.58 29.30
C VAL A 218 41.13 11.46 29.56
N HIS A 219 40.67 10.22 29.66
CA HIS A 219 41.56 9.06 29.77
C HIS A 219 42.44 8.89 28.52
N ASN A 220 43.64 8.35 28.72
CA ASN A 220 44.59 8.06 27.65
C ASN A 220 44.02 7.13 26.56
N SER A 221 43.14 6.19 26.94
CA SER A 221 42.43 5.33 25.97
C SER A 221 41.53 6.14 25.04
N THR A 222 40.72 7.03 25.61
CA THR A 222 39.81 7.93 24.88
C THR A 222 40.61 8.83 23.96
N LYS A 223 41.66 9.46 24.49
CA LYS A 223 42.59 10.29 23.72
C LYS A 223 43.16 9.54 22.52
N HIS A 224 43.66 8.32 22.71
CA HIS A 224 44.23 7.52 21.62
C HIS A 224 43.21 7.20 20.52
N PHE A 225 41.96 6.87 20.86
CA PHE A 225 40.91 6.62 19.86
C PHE A 225 40.53 7.89 19.09
N LEU A 226 40.37 9.01 19.79
CA LEU A 226 40.02 10.28 19.16
C LEU A 226 41.15 10.84 18.30
N ASP A 227 42.41 10.73 18.73
CA ASP A 227 43.58 11.14 17.95
C ASP A 227 43.72 10.29 16.68
N ALA A 228 43.59 8.96 16.78
CA ALA A 228 43.63 8.06 15.63
C ALA A 228 42.49 8.34 14.64
N ALA A 229 41.28 8.57 15.13
CA ALA A 229 40.12 8.89 14.30
C ALA A 229 40.21 10.28 13.67
N ALA A 230 40.78 11.27 14.37
CA ALA A 230 41.03 12.60 13.83
C ALA A 230 42.07 12.56 12.71
N GLU A 231 43.14 11.76 12.85
CA GLU A 231 44.12 11.54 11.79
C GLU A 231 43.55 10.78 10.59
N GLU A 232 42.74 9.75 10.83
CA GLU A 232 42.00 9.06 9.77
C GLU A 232 41.04 10.01 9.03
N ALA A 233 40.33 10.88 9.75
CA ALA A 233 39.44 11.88 9.18
C ALA A 233 40.17 12.98 8.37
N ARG A 234 41.42 13.32 8.75
CA ARG A 234 42.27 14.26 8.00
C ARG A 234 42.81 13.66 6.71
N ASN A 235 43.11 12.37 6.73
CA ASN A 235 43.65 11.62 5.61
C ASN A 235 42.65 10.54 5.17
N PRO A 236 41.57 10.87 4.44
CA PRO A 236 40.71 9.86 3.87
C PRO A 236 41.52 9.04 2.84
N THR A 237 42.16 7.96 3.27
CA THR A 237 42.84 6.97 2.40
C THR A 237 41.84 6.34 1.43
N THR A 238 40.54 6.46 1.72
CA THR A 238 39.51 6.18 0.73
C THR A 238 39.41 7.40 -0.17
N THR A 239 40.05 7.32 -1.33
CA THR A 239 39.60 8.06 -2.50
C THR A 239 38.09 7.90 -2.55
N ILE A 240 37.34 8.94 -2.16
CA ILE A 240 35.91 8.98 -2.44
C ILE A 240 35.84 8.79 -3.95
N VAL A 241 35.32 7.64 -4.40
CA VAL A 241 35.19 7.35 -5.83
C VAL A 241 34.07 8.23 -6.35
N ALA A 242 34.42 9.47 -6.62
CA ALA A 242 33.57 10.48 -7.21
C ALA A 242 33.55 10.23 -8.72
N ILE A 243 32.50 9.57 -9.21
CA ILE A 243 32.35 9.29 -10.63
C ILE A 243 31.72 10.53 -11.27
N LYS A 244 32.53 11.34 -11.95
CA LYS A 244 32.00 12.46 -12.74
C LYS A 244 31.29 11.91 -13.97
N LEU A 245 30.03 12.30 -14.14
CA LEU A 245 29.20 11.89 -15.27
C LEU A 245 29.15 13.02 -16.30
N GLU A 246 30.06 12.95 -17.27
CA GLU A 246 30.19 13.99 -18.30
C GLU A 246 28.94 14.07 -19.19
N GLY A 247 28.50 15.30 -19.48
CA GLY A 247 27.34 15.60 -20.32
C GLY A 247 25.98 15.29 -19.70
N VAL A 248 25.90 14.57 -18.57
CA VAL A 248 24.61 14.23 -17.93
C VAL A 248 23.88 15.47 -17.41
N TYR A 249 24.61 16.45 -16.85
CA TYR A 249 24.00 17.71 -16.39
C TYR A 249 23.26 18.39 -17.55
N GLU A 250 23.97 18.65 -18.64
CA GLU A 250 23.43 19.33 -19.82
C GLU A 250 22.33 18.51 -20.49
N SER A 251 22.42 17.18 -20.51
CA SER A 251 21.37 16.31 -21.06
C SER A 251 20.06 16.40 -20.27
N VAL A 252 20.14 16.40 -18.94
CA VAL A 252 18.97 16.53 -18.07
C VAL A 252 18.42 17.94 -18.12
N TYR A 253 19.29 18.96 -18.05
CA TYR A 253 18.90 20.37 -18.08
C TYR A 253 18.26 20.75 -19.42
N ASN A 254 18.84 20.31 -20.54
CA ASN A 254 18.34 20.60 -21.88
C ASN A 254 17.39 19.51 -22.43
N ALA A 255 16.75 18.74 -21.54
CA ALA A 255 15.82 17.70 -21.96
C ALA A 255 14.71 18.26 -22.90
N ILE A 256 14.43 17.54 -23.97
CA ILE A 256 13.58 18.00 -25.06
C ILE A 256 12.11 17.82 -24.67
N TRP A 257 11.35 18.91 -24.74
CA TRP A 257 9.92 18.89 -24.47
C TRP A 257 9.11 18.38 -25.66
N HIS A 258 8.12 17.56 -25.34
CA HIS A 258 7.02 17.20 -26.21
C HIS A 258 5.73 17.19 -25.38
N HIS A 259 4.58 17.17 -26.04
CA HIS A 259 3.30 17.01 -25.35
C HIS A 259 2.27 16.30 -26.23
N VAL A 260 1.29 15.71 -25.57
CA VAL A 260 0.16 15.02 -26.19
C VAL A 260 -1.12 15.74 -25.81
N VAL A 261 -1.94 16.04 -26.81
CA VAL A 261 -3.26 16.67 -26.64
C VAL A 261 -4.36 15.75 -27.14
N GLU A 262 -5.53 15.88 -26.56
CA GLU A 262 -6.73 15.16 -26.98
C GLU A 262 -7.40 15.90 -28.15
N ILE A 263 -7.71 15.17 -29.23
CA ILE A 263 -8.39 15.74 -30.40
C ILE A 263 -9.90 15.72 -30.12
N PRO A 264 -10.63 16.85 -30.25
CA PRO A 264 -12.08 16.88 -30.05
C PRO A 264 -12.81 15.90 -30.97
N ASP A 265 -13.86 15.27 -30.44
CA ASP A 265 -14.74 14.41 -31.23
C ASP A 265 -15.47 15.24 -32.32
N GLY A 266 -15.25 14.89 -33.59
CA GLY A 266 -15.87 15.53 -34.76
C GLY A 266 -14.88 16.03 -35.81
N VAL A 267 -13.59 16.20 -35.48
CA VAL A 267 -12.53 16.38 -36.48
C VAL A 267 -12.19 15.01 -37.06
N GLU A 268 -12.06 14.88 -38.39
CA GLU A 268 -11.67 13.61 -39.02
C GLU A 268 -10.48 12.98 -38.28
N ARG A 269 -10.71 11.85 -37.60
CA ARG A 269 -9.69 11.07 -36.86
C ARG A 269 -8.63 10.44 -37.78
N THR A 270 -8.51 10.92 -39.02
CA THR A 270 -7.68 10.35 -40.09
C THR A 270 -6.18 10.39 -39.78
N LYS A 271 -5.72 11.27 -38.88
CA LYS A 271 -4.27 11.40 -38.56
C LYS A 271 -3.77 10.59 -37.37
N ALA A 272 -4.62 10.25 -36.40
CA ALA A 272 -4.20 9.56 -35.18
C ALA A 272 -5.21 8.49 -34.81
N GLY A 273 -4.84 7.21 -34.97
CA GLY A 273 -5.73 6.07 -34.69
C GLY A 273 -6.26 6.02 -33.24
N THR A 274 -5.62 6.75 -32.33
CA THR A 274 -6.00 6.84 -30.91
C THR A 274 -6.84 8.08 -30.56
N GLY A 275 -6.99 9.07 -31.45
CA GLY A 275 -7.61 10.37 -31.11
C GLY A 275 -6.72 11.28 -30.25
N MET A 276 -5.42 10.99 -30.18
CA MET A 276 -4.41 11.79 -29.48
C MET A 276 -3.41 12.36 -30.48
N GLU A 277 -3.08 13.65 -30.37
CA GLU A 277 -2.07 14.30 -31.22
C GLU A 277 -0.78 14.54 -30.43
N VAL A 278 0.33 14.04 -30.95
CA VAL A 278 1.67 14.30 -30.41
C VAL A 278 2.23 15.56 -31.04
N ARG A 279 2.71 16.49 -30.21
CA ARG A 279 3.27 17.79 -30.61
C ARG A 279 4.66 17.97 -30.02
N GLU A 280 5.53 18.62 -30.79
CA GLU A 280 6.86 18.99 -30.34
C GLU A 280 6.82 20.27 -29.48
N GLY A 281 7.76 20.37 -28.55
CA GLY A 281 7.92 21.52 -27.68
C GLY A 281 7.06 21.49 -26.43
N LYS A 282 7.26 22.51 -25.60
CA LYS A 282 6.52 22.71 -24.35
C LYS A 282 5.08 23.16 -24.68
N PRO A 283 4.05 22.62 -24.01
CA PRO A 283 2.68 23.07 -24.24
C PRO A 283 2.53 24.56 -23.89
N LYS A 284 1.77 25.29 -24.70
CA LYS A 284 1.51 26.73 -24.49
C LYS A 284 0.64 26.99 -23.26
N GLN A 285 -0.27 26.08 -22.97
CA GLN A 285 -1.13 26.11 -21.80
C GLN A 285 -0.75 24.97 -20.84
N SER A 286 -0.65 25.26 -19.54
CA SER A 286 -0.50 24.24 -18.50
C SER A 286 -1.85 23.84 -17.93
N TRP A 287 -1.90 22.78 -17.11
CA TRP A 287 -3.04 22.55 -16.24
C TRP A 287 -3.23 23.74 -15.28
N THR A 288 -4.49 24.07 -15.02
CA THR A 288 -4.87 25.05 -14.00
C THR A 288 -5.11 24.33 -12.69
N TYR A 289 -4.64 24.90 -11.60
CA TYR A 289 -4.86 24.37 -10.26
C TYR A 289 -5.50 25.42 -9.37
N LYS A 290 -6.51 25.02 -8.62
CA LYS A 290 -7.07 25.82 -7.52
C LYS A 290 -6.45 25.36 -6.21
N LYS A 291 -6.06 26.31 -5.37
CA LYS A 291 -5.59 26.01 -4.01
C LYS A 291 -6.79 25.61 -3.16
N VAL A 292 -6.73 24.43 -2.53
CA VAL A 292 -7.78 23.98 -1.62
C VAL A 292 -7.12 23.49 -0.33
N GLY A 293 -7.26 24.30 0.73
CA GLY A 293 -6.52 24.08 1.98
C GLY A 293 -5.01 24.18 1.74
N ASN A 294 -4.27 23.14 2.13
CA ASN A 294 -2.81 23.02 1.96
C ASN A 294 -2.40 22.27 0.68
N THR A 295 -3.36 21.91 -0.18
CA THR A 295 -3.10 21.15 -1.41
C THR A 295 -3.65 21.87 -2.65
N PHE A 296 -3.43 21.27 -3.82
CA PHE A 296 -3.93 21.73 -5.10
C PHE A 296 -4.89 20.70 -5.70
N GLU A 297 -5.96 21.20 -6.33
CA GLU A 297 -6.86 20.40 -7.17
C GLU A 297 -6.80 20.95 -8.59
N LYS A 298 -6.86 20.05 -9.58
CA LYS A 298 -7.01 20.45 -10.98
C LYS A 298 -8.33 21.22 -11.13
N ASP A 299 -8.27 22.36 -11.82
CA ASP A 299 -9.43 23.21 -12.07
C ASP A 299 -9.86 23.08 -13.53
N ASP A 300 -10.70 22.08 -13.79
CA ASP A 300 -11.21 21.78 -15.13
C ASP A 300 -12.21 22.83 -15.65
N ALA A 301 -12.74 23.70 -14.78
CA ALA A 301 -13.73 24.72 -15.16
C ALA A 301 -13.13 25.92 -15.90
N VAL A 302 -11.81 26.07 -15.88
CA VAL A 302 -11.10 27.25 -16.40
C VAL A 302 -10.44 26.90 -17.73
N GLN A 303 -11.22 26.91 -18.82
CA GLN A 303 -10.65 27.08 -20.17
C GLN A 303 -10.37 28.58 -20.38
N GLN A 304 -9.19 29.03 -19.94
CA GLN A 304 -8.77 30.44 -20.11
C GLN A 304 -8.37 30.78 -21.56
N SER A 305 -8.09 29.78 -22.39
CA SER A 305 -7.64 29.96 -23.77
C SER A 305 -8.33 28.97 -24.72
N GLY A 306 -8.37 29.32 -26.01
CA GLY A 306 -8.95 28.46 -27.05
C GLY A 306 -8.10 27.24 -27.42
N GLU A 307 -6.94 27.01 -26.78
CA GLU A 307 -6.09 25.85 -27.01
C GLU A 307 -6.25 24.84 -25.86
N ALA A 308 -6.39 23.55 -26.17
CA ALA A 308 -6.62 22.52 -25.17
C ALA A 308 -5.37 22.33 -24.28
N PRO A 309 -5.53 22.13 -22.95
CA PRO A 309 -4.41 21.76 -22.10
C PRO A 309 -3.81 20.41 -22.53
N PRO A 310 -2.51 20.16 -22.25
CA PRO A 310 -1.90 18.86 -22.51
C PRO A 310 -2.61 17.79 -21.69
N ARG A 311 -2.72 16.58 -22.25
CA ARG A 311 -3.05 15.36 -21.49
C ARG A 311 -1.77 14.78 -20.88
N LEU A 312 -0.68 14.82 -21.63
CA LEU A 312 0.64 14.35 -21.20
C LEU A 312 1.72 15.30 -21.68
N MET A 313 2.71 15.59 -20.83
CA MET A 313 3.98 16.19 -21.25
C MET A 313 5.06 15.13 -21.24
N VAL A 314 6.01 15.23 -22.16
CA VAL A 314 7.15 14.31 -22.22
C VAL A 314 8.45 15.09 -22.25
N LEU A 315 9.40 14.66 -21.43
CA LEU A 315 10.77 15.17 -21.41
C LEU A 315 11.74 14.05 -21.80
N THR A 316 12.51 14.27 -22.85
CA THR A 316 13.50 13.29 -23.33
C THR A 316 14.91 13.77 -23.04
N SER A 317 15.70 12.96 -22.31
CA SER A 317 17.12 13.22 -22.03
C SER A 317 17.99 12.20 -22.76
N ASP A 318 18.85 12.63 -23.69
CA ASP A 318 19.67 11.73 -24.52
C ASP A 318 20.58 10.78 -23.71
N LYS A 319 21.12 11.26 -22.59
CA LYS A 319 21.94 10.48 -21.64
C LYS A 319 21.11 9.77 -20.57
N GLY A 320 19.79 9.86 -20.63
CA GLY A 320 18.87 9.32 -19.63
C GLY A 320 18.76 10.20 -18.38
N TRP A 321 18.15 9.62 -17.34
CA TRP A 321 17.87 10.25 -16.06
C TRP A 321 18.61 9.49 -14.96
N PRO A 322 18.91 10.10 -13.79
CA PRO A 322 19.50 9.37 -12.67
C PRO A 322 18.79 8.05 -12.34
N TYR A 323 17.45 8.03 -12.44
CA TYR A 323 16.65 6.82 -12.30
C TYR A 323 17.02 5.76 -13.35
N THR A 324 17.04 6.09 -14.64
CA THR A 324 17.36 5.13 -15.71
C THR A 324 18.81 4.64 -15.64
N LEU A 325 19.73 5.49 -15.15
CA LEU A 325 21.12 5.14 -14.90
C LEU A 325 21.31 4.25 -13.64
N SER A 326 20.33 4.23 -12.74
CA SER A 326 20.35 3.43 -11.51
C SER A 326 19.72 2.04 -11.68
N VAL A 327 18.85 1.86 -12.68
CA VAL A 327 18.13 0.62 -12.95
C VAL A 327 18.87 -0.21 -14.00
N LEU A 328 19.04 -1.51 -13.76
CA LEU A 328 19.81 -2.42 -14.64
C LEU A 328 19.20 -2.62 -16.04
N ASN A 329 17.91 -2.33 -16.23
CA ASN A 329 17.17 -2.67 -17.44
C ASN A 329 16.53 -1.43 -18.07
N GLY A 330 16.99 -1.12 -19.30
CA GLY A 330 16.16 -0.70 -20.46
C GLY A 330 15.05 0.34 -20.29
N CYS A 331 15.03 1.12 -19.21
CA CYS A 331 14.05 2.20 -19.05
C CYS A 331 14.36 3.24 -20.13
N GLY A 332 13.35 3.58 -20.94
CA GLY A 332 13.49 4.60 -21.97
C GLY A 332 13.90 5.96 -21.39
N ASN A 333 14.40 6.83 -22.26
CA ASN A 333 14.84 8.18 -21.91
C ASN A 333 13.69 9.20 -21.75
N ASP A 334 12.46 8.76 -22.00
CA ASP A 334 11.26 9.58 -22.03
C ASP A 334 10.57 9.59 -20.66
N LEU A 335 10.47 10.78 -20.09
CA LEU A 335 9.79 11.07 -18.83
C LEU A 335 8.35 11.52 -19.12
N CYS A 336 7.37 10.68 -18.78
CA CYS A 336 5.94 10.98 -18.93
C CYS A 336 5.40 11.76 -17.71
N VAL A 337 4.90 12.98 -17.91
CA VAL A 337 4.39 13.89 -16.87
C VAL A 337 2.91 14.16 -17.13
N ASN A 338 2.04 13.67 -16.25
CA ASN A 338 0.62 14.00 -16.25
C ASN A 338 0.31 15.10 -15.21
N SER A 339 -0.98 15.42 -15.08
CA SER A 339 -1.45 16.45 -14.16
C SER A 339 -1.15 16.15 -12.68
N GLU A 340 -1.10 14.88 -12.26
CA GLU A 340 -0.75 14.50 -10.88
C GLU A 340 0.75 14.67 -10.60
N VAL A 341 1.61 14.36 -11.56
CA VAL A 341 3.06 14.61 -11.44
C VAL A 341 3.35 16.12 -11.37
N GLU A 342 2.70 16.92 -12.21
CA GLU A 342 2.80 18.38 -12.16
C GLU A 342 2.29 18.93 -10.82
N ARG A 343 1.23 18.34 -10.26
CA ARG A 343 0.69 18.72 -8.94
C ARG A 343 1.74 18.59 -7.83
N VAL A 344 2.52 17.49 -7.83
CA VAL A 344 3.62 17.30 -6.86
C VAL A 344 4.63 18.45 -6.97
N TRP A 345 4.99 18.84 -8.19
CA TRP A 345 5.87 19.99 -8.40
C TRP A 345 5.26 21.31 -7.91
N GLN A 346 3.98 21.57 -8.15
CA GLN A 346 3.32 22.79 -7.66
C GLN A 346 3.35 22.91 -6.13
N ILE A 347 3.23 21.80 -5.40
CA ILE A 347 3.38 21.76 -3.94
C ILE A 347 4.81 22.16 -3.56
N VAL A 348 5.81 21.41 -4.05
CA VAL A 348 7.22 21.65 -3.75
C VAL A 348 7.65 23.09 -4.10
N LYS A 349 7.21 23.59 -5.26
CA LYS A 349 7.45 24.97 -5.70
C LYS A 349 6.83 25.99 -4.73
N GLY A 350 5.63 25.72 -4.22
CA GLY A 350 4.96 26.54 -3.22
C GLY A 350 5.76 26.64 -1.93
N ASP A 351 6.28 25.53 -1.43
CA ASP A 351 7.10 25.49 -0.21
C ASP A 351 8.44 26.18 -0.38
N LEU A 352 9.11 25.99 -1.52
CA LEU A 352 10.32 26.74 -1.88
C LEU A 352 10.06 28.24 -1.96
N THR A 353 8.97 28.64 -2.61
CA THR A 353 8.60 30.06 -2.74
C THR A 353 8.33 30.67 -1.39
N LYS A 354 7.59 29.99 -0.50
CA LYS A 354 7.32 30.43 0.86
C LYS A 354 8.62 30.57 1.66
N TRP A 355 9.52 29.59 1.56
CA TRP A 355 10.81 29.62 2.25
C TRP A 355 11.68 30.80 1.81
N PHE A 356 11.86 31.01 0.50
CA PHE A 356 12.67 32.12 -0.01
C PHE A 356 12.02 33.51 0.12
N SER A 357 10.71 33.58 0.37
CA SER A 357 10.01 34.85 0.62
C SER A 357 10.09 35.31 2.08
N ASN A 358 10.48 34.42 3.00
CA ASN A 358 10.61 34.78 4.41
C ASN A 358 11.86 35.65 4.61
N PHE A 359 11.68 36.86 5.14
CA PHE A 359 12.79 37.73 5.55
C PHE A 359 13.56 37.16 6.75
N ASP A 360 12.87 36.39 7.60
CA ASP A 360 13.45 35.80 8.81
C ASP A 360 13.70 34.30 8.65
N LEU A 361 14.84 33.97 8.03
CA LEU A 361 15.32 32.59 7.89
C LEU A 361 15.61 31.92 9.24
N THR A 362 15.65 32.66 10.36
CA THR A 362 15.85 32.05 11.69
C THR A 362 14.61 31.29 12.17
N LEU A 363 13.41 31.72 11.76
CA LEU A 363 12.14 31.10 12.15
C LEU A 363 11.73 29.93 11.24
N ASN A 364 12.17 29.93 9.98
CA ASN A 364 11.92 28.86 9.00
C ASN A 364 13.22 28.55 8.24
N PRO A 365 14.13 27.76 8.84
CA PRO A 365 15.46 27.57 8.27
C PRO A 365 15.47 26.71 7.00
N SER A 366 14.40 25.97 6.73
CA SER A 366 14.26 25.06 5.59
C SER A 366 12.80 25.05 5.08
N PRO A 367 12.57 24.67 3.82
CA PRO A 367 11.23 24.39 3.33
C PRO A 367 10.70 23.10 3.95
N LEU A 368 9.38 22.92 3.92
CA LEU A 368 8.72 21.76 4.52
C LEU A 368 9.24 20.45 3.90
N PRO A 369 9.72 19.48 4.69
CA PRO A 369 10.06 18.16 4.18
C PRO A 369 8.81 17.42 3.72
N HIS A 370 8.92 16.63 2.66
CA HIS A 370 7.80 15.88 2.11
C HIS A 370 8.04 14.37 2.03
N VAL A 371 6.95 13.60 2.10
CA VAL A 371 6.93 12.20 1.67
C VAL A 371 5.95 12.06 0.51
N LEU A 372 6.44 11.67 -0.67
CA LEU A 372 5.61 11.32 -1.81
C LEU A 372 5.22 9.84 -1.74
N ILE A 373 3.93 9.58 -1.55
CA ILE A 373 3.35 8.24 -1.56
C ILE A 373 2.27 8.11 -2.62
N GLY A 374 1.96 6.88 -3.00
CA GLY A 374 1.01 6.55 -4.05
C GLY A 374 1.17 5.10 -4.49
N THR A 375 0.28 4.61 -5.34
CA THR A 375 0.26 3.21 -5.78
C THR A 375 1.64 2.76 -6.31
N PRO A 376 2.17 1.61 -5.87
CA PRO A 376 3.40 1.07 -6.46
C PRO A 376 3.26 0.86 -7.98
N GLY A 377 4.27 1.25 -8.75
CA GLY A 377 4.27 1.05 -10.22
C GLY A 377 3.66 2.17 -11.06
N ILE A 378 3.14 3.25 -10.47
CA ILE A 378 2.58 4.40 -11.21
C ILE A 378 3.63 5.39 -11.72
N GLY A 379 4.92 5.17 -11.43
CA GLY A 379 5.99 6.07 -11.86
C GLY A 379 6.35 7.18 -10.86
N LYS A 380 6.19 7.00 -9.55
CA LYS A 380 6.66 8.02 -8.57
C LYS A 380 8.15 8.38 -8.75
N SER A 381 9.04 7.39 -8.81
CA SER A 381 10.47 7.60 -9.01
C SER A 381 10.80 8.03 -10.44
N MET A 382 10.37 7.22 -11.42
CA MET A 382 10.63 7.44 -12.85
C MET A 382 10.05 8.77 -13.35
N ALA A 383 8.81 9.10 -12.96
CA ALA A 383 8.12 10.29 -13.38
C ALA A 383 8.31 11.46 -12.41
N ALA A 384 7.69 11.40 -11.22
CA ALA A 384 7.70 12.54 -10.30
C ALA A 384 9.10 12.89 -9.77
N GLY A 385 9.91 11.90 -9.38
CA GLY A 385 11.29 12.13 -8.93
C GLY A 385 12.14 12.80 -10.01
N SER A 386 12.14 12.26 -11.23
CA SER A 386 12.88 12.83 -12.36
C SER A 386 12.37 14.21 -12.77
N TYR A 387 11.06 14.43 -12.73
CA TYR A 387 10.46 15.72 -13.07
C TYR A 387 10.77 16.80 -12.02
N LEU A 388 10.75 16.44 -10.73
CA LEU A 388 11.20 17.32 -9.66
C LEU A 388 12.66 17.71 -9.87
N LEU A 389 13.54 16.75 -10.19
CA LEU A 389 14.94 17.04 -10.51
C LEU A 389 15.03 18.07 -11.65
N TYR A 390 14.35 17.82 -12.78
CA TYR A 390 14.32 18.75 -13.91
C TYR A 390 13.91 20.16 -13.48
N GLN A 391 12.79 20.28 -12.74
CA GLN A 391 12.24 21.56 -12.31
C GLN A 391 13.14 22.29 -11.30
N LEU A 392 13.78 21.56 -10.37
CA LEU A 392 14.71 22.13 -9.39
C LEU A 392 16.01 22.64 -10.03
N LEU A 393 16.47 21.98 -11.09
CA LEU A 393 17.60 22.48 -11.89
C LEU A 393 17.26 23.79 -12.61
N HIS A 394 16.02 23.95 -13.06
CA HIS A 394 15.51 25.20 -13.67
C HIS A 394 15.07 26.25 -12.65
N TYR A 395 15.04 25.92 -11.36
CA TYR A 395 14.81 26.91 -10.31
C TYR A 395 16.01 27.86 -10.22
N ASP A 396 15.83 29.02 -9.60
CA ASP A 396 16.89 30.03 -9.41
C ASP A 396 18.15 29.41 -8.79
N ALA A 397 19.29 29.54 -9.47
CA ALA A 397 20.58 28.97 -9.06
C ALA A 397 21.20 29.68 -7.86
N GLU A 398 20.91 30.97 -7.66
CA GLU A 398 21.40 31.73 -6.51
C GLU A 398 20.68 31.29 -5.22
N LYS A 399 19.41 30.91 -5.37
CA LYS A 399 18.58 30.41 -4.27
C LYS A 399 18.83 28.94 -3.97
N LEU A 400 18.97 28.13 -5.02
CA LEU A 400 19.15 26.68 -4.93
C LEU A 400 20.36 26.28 -5.77
N GLN A 401 21.50 26.00 -5.13
CA GLN A 401 22.79 25.77 -5.79
C GLN A 401 23.01 24.30 -6.14
N VAL A 402 22.43 23.38 -5.36
CA VAL A 402 22.65 21.93 -5.50
C VAL A 402 21.33 21.17 -5.49
N VAL A 403 21.22 20.17 -6.35
CA VAL A 403 20.14 19.18 -6.30
C VAL A 403 20.74 17.80 -6.16
N VAL A 404 20.24 17.01 -5.21
CA VAL A 404 20.73 15.65 -4.93
C VAL A 404 19.60 14.67 -5.21
N HIS A 405 19.90 13.61 -5.96
CA HIS A 405 18.98 12.49 -6.19
C HIS A 405 19.60 11.19 -5.69
N CYS A 406 18.99 10.60 -4.66
CA CYS A 406 19.45 9.37 -4.02
C CYS A 406 18.54 8.17 -4.38
N PHE A 407 19.17 7.01 -4.60
CA PHE A 407 18.52 5.70 -4.76
C PHE A 407 19.23 4.71 -3.84
N GLY A 408 18.76 4.60 -2.60
CA GLY A 408 19.44 3.82 -1.56
C GLY A 408 20.91 4.21 -1.41
N ILE A 409 21.82 3.30 -1.73
CA ILE A 409 23.27 3.53 -1.62
C ILE A 409 23.87 4.40 -2.74
N THR A 410 23.11 4.76 -3.77
CA THR A 410 23.61 5.57 -4.89
C THR A 410 23.15 7.01 -4.75
N MET A 411 24.05 7.98 -4.88
CA MET A 411 23.73 9.40 -4.81
C MET A 411 24.29 10.14 -6.03
N TYR A 412 23.43 10.92 -6.68
CA TYR A 412 23.80 11.83 -7.77
C TYR A 412 23.72 13.28 -7.27
N VAL A 413 24.83 14.01 -7.35
CA VAL A 413 24.91 15.42 -6.94
C VAL A 413 25.02 16.28 -8.18
N PHE A 414 24.01 17.12 -8.41
CA PHE A 414 23.99 18.13 -9.46
C PHE A 414 24.39 19.48 -8.87
N ASP A 415 25.60 19.93 -9.21
CA ASP A 415 26.07 21.27 -8.88
C ASP A 415 25.68 22.22 -10.01
N LYS A 416 24.83 23.22 -9.71
CA LYS A 416 24.32 24.16 -10.71
C LYS A 416 25.31 25.27 -11.04
N ASN A 417 26.29 25.54 -10.17
CA ASN A 417 27.32 26.55 -10.41
C ASN A 417 28.36 26.02 -11.41
N THR A 418 28.83 24.79 -11.19
CA THR A 418 29.80 24.14 -12.09
C THR A 418 29.14 23.38 -13.24
N LYS A 419 27.81 23.19 -13.19
CA LYS A 419 27.03 22.40 -14.16
C LYS A 419 27.56 20.98 -14.31
N THR A 420 27.83 20.32 -13.18
CA THR A 420 28.39 18.97 -13.16
C THR A 420 27.50 18.00 -12.39
N VAL A 421 27.55 16.72 -12.79
CA VAL A 421 26.96 15.61 -12.04
C VAL A 421 28.06 14.72 -11.51
N THR A 422 28.02 14.46 -10.20
CA THR A 422 28.93 13.50 -9.56
C THR A 422 28.13 12.39 -8.91
N LYS A 423 28.45 11.15 -9.26
CA LYS A 423 27.88 9.94 -8.66
C LYS A 423 28.76 9.44 -7.54
N TYR A 424 28.14 9.16 -6.40
CA TYR A 424 28.74 8.58 -5.20
C TYR A 424 28.04 7.27 -4.85
N MET A 425 28.82 6.33 -4.31
CA MET A 425 28.35 5.02 -3.88
C MET A 425 28.61 4.83 -2.39
N GLY A 426 27.61 4.33 -1.66
CA GLY A 426 27.65 4.01 -0.25
C GLY A 426 27.10 5.12 0.65
N ASN A 427 26.34 4.74 1.69
CA ASN A 427 25.69 5.67 2.61
C ASN A 427 26.69 6.57 3.36
N ILE A 428 27.82 6.00 3.80
CA ILE A 428 28.88 6.76 4.51
C ILE A 428 29.46 7.85 3.59
N THR A 429 29.77 7.49 2.35
CA THR A 429 30.26 8.43 1.33
C THR A 429 29.26 9.55 1.10
N SER A 430 27.98 9.20 0.92
CA SER A 430 26.91 10.17 0.67
C SER A 430 26.74 11.15 1.83
N LYS A 431 26.74 10.67 3.07
CA LYS A 431 26.68 11.52 4.28
C LYS A 431 27.86 12.49 4.35
N SER A 432 29.08 12.00 4.10
CA SER A 432 30.29 12.83 4.11
C SER A 432 30.24 13.96 3.09
N VAL A 433 29.80 13.65 1.86
CA VAL A 433 29.64 14.64 0.79
C VAL A 433 28.57 15.67 1.15
N LEU A 434 27.42 15.25 1.65
CA LEU A 434 26.36 16.16 2.11
C LEU A 434 26.85 17.07 3.25
N GLY A 435 27.52 16.50 4.25
CA GLY A 435 28.14 17.27 5.34
C GLY A 435 29.11 18.33 4.82
N GLY A 436 29.94 17.98 3.83
CA GLY A 436 30.84 18.92 3.18
C GLY A 436 30.12 20.07 2.45
N LEU A 437 28.98 19.79 1.80
CA LEU A 437 28.15 20.81 1.16
C LEU A 437 27.49 21.73 2.19
N TRP A 438 27.05 21.18 3.32
CA TRP A 438 26.45 21.96 4.42
C TRP A 438 27.45 22.89 5.09
N GLN A 439 28.68 22.42 5.35
CA GLN A 439 29.74 23.24 5.93
C GLN A 439 30.13 24.43 5.04
N ARG A 440 29.93 24.31 3.71
CA ARG A 440 30.11 25.41 2.75
C ARG A 440 28.96 26.41 2.74
N GLY A 441 27.90 26.17 3.52
CA GLY A 441 26.69 26.99 3.55
C GLY A 441 25.86 26.89 2.26
N MET A 442 26.07 25.84 1.45
CA MET A 442 25.35 25.68 0.19
C MET A 442 23.89 25.33 0.45
N LYS A 443 22.99 25.91 -0.34
CA LYS A 443 21.56 25.61 -0.31
C LYS A 443 21.21 24.60 -1.38
N GLY A 444 20.37 23.63 -1.05
CA GLY A 444 20.01 22.60 -2.02
C GLY A 444 18.72 21.87 -1.73
N TYR A 445 18.42 20.88 -2.56
CA TYR A 445 17.23 20.06 -2.45
C TYR A 445 17.57 18.58 -2.62
N ILE A 446 17.02 17.72 -1.77
CA ILE A 446 17.25 16.27 -1.79
C ILE A 446 15.99 15.55 -2.25
N ILE A 447 16.11 14.71 -3.27
CA ILE A 447 15.12 13.73 -3.69
C ILE A 447 15.66 12.37 -3.29
N TYR A 448 14.98 11.69 -2.36
CA TYR A 448 15.41 10.38 -1.87
C TYR A 448 14.39 9.31 -2.24
N ASP A 449 14.75 8.43 -3.17
CA ASP A 449 13.96 7.26 -3.53
C ASP A 449 14.30 6.08 -2.61
N VAL A 450 13.30 5.60 -1.86
CA VAL A 450 13.42 4.43 -1.00
C VAL A 450 13.43 3.17 -1.87
N THR A 451 14.59 2.52 -1.99
CA THR A 451 14.78 1.32 -2.82
C THR A 451 14.58 0.01 -2.07
N THR A 452 14.84 0.01 -0.76
CA THR A 452 14.78 -1.18 0.08
C THR A 452 13.63 -1.05 1.07
N LYS A 453 12.86 -2.13 1.24
CA LYS A 453 11.73 -2.16 2.18
C LYS A 453 12.25 -2.04 3.63
N GLY A 454 11.54 -1.28 4.46
CA GLY A 454 11.85 -1.08 5.88
C GLY A 454 13.09 -0.25 6.16
N THR A 455 13.64 0.44 5.15
CA THR A 455 14.85 1.26 5.33
C THR A 455 14.55 2.71 4.93
N PRO A 456 14.03 3.53 5.86
CA PRO A 456 13.88 4.96 5.62
C PRO A 456 15.24 5.62 5.41
N PRO A 457 15.29 6.87 4.88
CA PRO A 457 16.51 7.65 4.93
C PRO A 457 16.96 7.79 6.38
N ASP A 458 18.26 7.68 6.60
CA ASP A 458 18.86 7.93 7.90
C ASP A 458 18.55 9.36 8.37
N ALA A 459 18.25 9.56 9.65
CA ALA A 459 17.90 10.87 10.20
C ALA A 459 18.96 11.94 9.89
N GLY A 460 20.23 11.53 9.80
CA GLY A 460 21.34 12.40 9.42
C GLY A 460 21.36 12.86 7.95
N PHE A 461 20.44 12.44 7.08
CA PHE A 461 20.32 12.94 5.70
C PHE A 461 19.53 14.24 5.58
N ALA A 462 18.60 14.50 6.50
CA ALA A 462 17.78 15.71 6.50
C ALA A 462 18.50 16.79 7.31
N PRO A 463 19.10 17.82 6.70
CA PRO A 463 19.77 18.87 7.47
C PRO A 463 18.73 19.73 8.19
N SER A 464 19.14 20.29 9.33
CA SER A 464 18.30 21.18 10.13
C SER A 464 18.01 22.52 9.45
N THR A 465 18.84 22.94 8.49
CA THR A 465 18.75 24.27 7.86
C THR A 465 19.20 24.25 6.39
N GLY A 466 18.68 25.15 5.57
CA GLY A 466 19.24 25.45 4.25
C GLY A 466 18.85 24.50 3.10
N TRP A 467 18.09 23.42 3.37
CA TRP A 467 17.75 22.44 2.35
C TRP A 467 16.32 21.96 2.42
N GLY A 468 15.73 21.73 1.26
CA GLY A 468 14.50 20.95 1.13
C GLY A 468 14.76 19.48 0.90
N MET A 469 13.79 18.64 1.28
CA MET A 469 13.88 17.19 1.10
C MET A 469 12.52 16.59 0.80
N ILE A 470 12.49 15.68 -0.19
CA ILE A 470 11.35 14.82 -0.46
C ILE A 470 11.78 13.36 -0.47
N VAL A 471 11.06 12.52 0.27
CA VAL A 471 11.23 11.07 0.27
C VAL A 471 10.16 10.46 -0.63
N VAL A 472 10.59 9.79 -1.69
CA VAL A 472 9.71 9.04 -2.59
C VAL A 472 9.66 7.60 -2.10
N SER A 473 8.47 7.15 -1.68
CA SER A 473 8.33 5.87 -1.01
C SER A 473 7.08 5.10 -1.42
N SER A 474 7.10 3.78 -1.24
CA SER A 474 5.86 3.01 -1.22
C SER A 474 5.04 3.40 0.03
N PRO A 475 3.74 3.07 0.07
CA PRO A 475 2.91 3.44 1.22
C PRO A 475 3.21 2.64 2.50
N ASN A 476 4.13 1.66 2.48
CA ASN A 476 4.55 0.97 3.71
C ASN A 476 5.17 1.99 4.68
N LEU A 477 4.63 2.04 5.89
CA LEU A 477 5.10 2.92 6.95
C LEU A 477 6.55 2.70 7.34
N ASP A 478 7.03 1.46 7.35
CA ASP A 478 8.40 1.17 7.77
C ASP A 478 9.42 1.92 6.90
N ASN A 479 9.02 2.33 5.70
CA ASN A 479 9.86 3.09 4.80
C ASN A 479 9.96 4.58 5.12
N TYR A 480 9.09 5.15 5.95
CA TYR A 480 9.09 6.62 6.16
C TYR A 480 8.42 7.16 7.43
N ASP A 481 7.61 6.41 8.19
CA ASP A 481 6.75 6.99 9.25
C ASP A 481 7.54 7.58 10.41
N GLU A 482 8.53 6.85 10.89
CA GLU A 482 9.43 7.30 11.94
C GLU A 482 10.19 8.56 11.48
N TRP A 483 10.79 8.51 10.28
CA TRP A 483 11.48 9.64 9.68
C TRP A 483 10.55 10.86 9.53
N ALA A 484 9.36 10.66 8.98
CA ALA A 484 8.38 11.72 8.76
C ALA A 484 7.92 12.36 10.07
N THR A 485 7.79 11.57 11.14
CA THR A 485 7.46 12.06 12.48
C THR A 485 8.61 12.89 13.07
N GLN A 486 9.84 12.39 12.96
CA GLN A 486 11.04 13.07 13.46
C GLN A 486 11.25 14.43 12.80
N VAL A 487 11.14 14.51 11.46
CA VAL A 487 11.37 15.76 10.71
C VAL A 487 10.09 16.57 10.46
N ARG A 488 8.94 16.11 10.99
CA ARG A 488 7.60 16.70 10.77
C ARG A 488 7.27 16.86 9.28
N ALA A 489 7.58 15.85 8.47
CA ALA A 489 7.32 15.86 7.05
C ALA A 489 5.83 15.81 6.73
N SER A 490 5.42 16.51 5.67
CA SER A 490 4.06 16.46 5.13
C SER A 490 3.96 15.47 3.98
N ARG A 491 2.88 14.69 3.95
CA ARG A 491 2.65 13.70 2.89
C ARG A 491 2.05 14.37 1.65
N ILE A 492 2.47 13.89 0.49
CA ILE A 492 1.85 14.17 -0.81
C ILE A 492 1.34 12.84 -1.35
N ILE A 493 0.04 12.74 -1.61
CA ILE A 493 -0.59 11.52 -2.13
C ILE A 493 -0.77 11.63 -3.64
N MET A 494 0.00 10.87 -4.42
CA MET A 494 -0.14 10.87 -5.87
C MET A 494 -1.15 9.81 -6.32
N ASN A 495 -2.19 10.23 -7.05
CA ASN A 495 -3.15 9.31 -7.66
C ASN A 495 -2.51 8.51 -8.82
N CYS A 496 -3.13 7.38 -9.17
CA CYS A 496 -2.85 6.72 -10.44
C CYS A 496 -3.21 7.65 -11.62
N PRO A 497 -2.56 7.50 -12.78
CA PRO A 497 -3.04 8.11 -14.02
C PRO A 497 -4.46 7.63 -14.35
N ASP A 498 -5.21 8.42 -15.11
CA ASP A 498 -6.53 8.01 -15.64
C ASP A 498 -6.39 7.23 -16.96
N GLU A 499 -7.51 6.74 -17.53
CA GLU A 499 -7.51 6.02 -18.81
C GLU A 499 -6.90 6.86 -19.95
N MET A 500 -7.22 8.15 -19.98
CA MET A 500 -6.81 9.06 -21.04
C MET A 500 -5.33 9.46 -20.91
N ASP A 501 -4.80 9.55 -19.71
CA ASP A 501 -3.37 9.68 -19.43
C ASP A 501 -2.61 8.47 -19.99
N VAL A 502 -3.08 7.25 -19.72
CA VAL A 502 -2.46 6.03 -20.27
C VAL A 502 -2.59 5.98 -21.79
N LYS A 503 -3.74 6.36 -22.34
CA LYS A 503 -3.94 6.47 -23.78
C LYS A 503 -2.98 7.46 -24.43
N ALA A 504 -2.72 8.58 -23.78
CA ALA A 504 -1.71 9.55 -24.22
C ALA A 504 -0.29 8.98 -24.14
N MET A 505 0.03 8.17 -23.12
CA MET A 505 1.31 7.44 -23.05
C MET A 505 1.44 6.45 -24.22
N CYS A 506 0.40 5.68 -24.55
CA CYS A 506 0.39 4.80 -25.73
C CYS A 506 0.63 5.57 -27.03
N ALA A 507 -0.07 6.71 -27.20
CA ALA A 507 0.09 7.56 -28.38
C ALA A 507 1.53 8.10 -28.49
N TRP A 508 2.16 8.44 -27.37
CA TRP A 508 3.57 8.83 -27.34
C TRP A 508 4.50 7.66 -27.69
N MET A 509 4.35 6.52 -27.03
CA MET A 509 5.20 5.34 -27.21
C MET A 509 5.19 4.82 -28.65
N GLU A 510 4.01 4.82 -29.28
CA GLU A 510 3.79 4.27 -30.63
C GLU A 510 3.68 5.35 -31.72
N ARG A 511 4.10 6.59 -31.44
CA ARG A 511 3.95 7.75 -32.35
C ARG A 511 4.55 7.57 -33.75
N GLY A 512 5.53 6.68 -33.90
CA GLY A 512 6.18 6.36 -35.19
C GLY A 512 5.52 5.24 -35.99
N LEU A 513 4.45 4.63 -35.47
CA LEU A 513 3.73 3.55 -36.15
C LEU A 513 2.52 4.07 -36.95
N GLU A 514 2.10 3.27 -37.93
CA GLU A 514 0.85 3.49 -38.66
C GLU A 514 -0.39 3.56 -37.73
N PRO A 515 -1.41 4.37 -38.05
CA PRO A 515 -2.59 4.55 -37.20
C PRO A 515 -3.28 3.25 -36.76
N ASP A 516 -3.37 2.26 -37.63
CA ASP A 516 -3.99 0.96 -37.32
C ASP A 516 -3.20 0.17 -36.27
N ARG A 517 -1.87 0.26 -36.30
CA ARG A 517 -1.01 -0.39 -35.30
C ARG A 517 -1.10 0.33 -33.95
N GLN A 518 -1.16 1.67 -33.97
CA GLN A 518 -1.39 2.46 -32.75
C GLN A 518 -2.74 2.11 -32.11
N ALA A 519 -3.80 1.99 -32.91
CA ALA A 519 -5.12 1.58 -32.44
C ALA A 519 -5.11 0.15 -31.87
N GLY A 520 -4.41 -0.78 -32.54
CA GLY A 520 -4.22 -2.14 -32.03
C GLY A 520 -3.44 -2.21 -30.71
N TYR A 521 -2.38 -1.42 -30.57
CA TYR A 521 -1.62 -1.32 -29.31
C TYR A 521 -2.47 -0.74 -28.19
N TRP A 522 -3.22 0.33 -28.45
CA TRP A 522 -4.14 0.91 -27.47
C TRP A 522 -5.19 -0.11 -27.04
N LYS A 523 -5.79 -0.85 -27.98
CA LYS A 523 -6.78 -1.89 -27.66
C LYS A 523 -6.18 -2.93 -26.71
N MET A 524 -4.98 -3.42 -26.99
CA MET A 524 -4.27 -4.37 -26.13
C MET A 524 -3.98 -3.79 -24.74
N VAL A 525 -3.51 -2.54 -24.64
CA VAL A 525 -3.26 -1.90 -23.34
C VAL A 525 -4.56 -1.70 -22.56
N LYS A 526 -5.64 -1.32 -23.24
CA LYS A 526 -6.97 -1.16 -22.63
C LYS A 526 -7.48 -2.48 -22.04
N GLU A 527 -7.38 -3.58 -22.77
CA GLU A 527 -7.71 -4.93 -22.25
C GLU A 527 -6.89 -5.28 -21.00
N ARG A 528 -5.60 -4.91 -20.94
CA ARG A 528 -4.77 -5.10 -19.75
C ARG A 528 -5.16 -4.19 -18.59
N MET A 529 -5.62 -2.96 -18.87
CA MET A 529 -6.11 -2.03 -17.86
C MET A 529 -7.41 -2.51 -17.22
N GLU A 530 -8.28 -3.20 -17.94
CA GLU A 530 -9.47 -3.82 -17.35
C GLU A 530 -9.12 -4.85 -16.26
N LYS A 531 -7.92 -5.46 -16.35
CA LYS A 531 -7.41 -6.43 -15.36
C LYS A 531 -6.54 -5.85 -14.26
N PHE A 532 -5.78 -4.78 -14.54
CA PHE A 532 -4.83 -4.20 -13.56
C PHE A 532 -4.87 -2.67 -13.43
N GLY A 533 -5.96 -2.06 -13.88
CA GLY A 533 -6.13 -0.63 -13.84
C GLY A 533 -5.04 0.14 -14.59
N PRO A 534 -5.03 1.47 -14.45
CA PRO A 534 -4.04 2.35 -15.09
C PRO A 534 -2.71 2.35 -14.31
N ILE A 535 -2.03 1.20 -14.20
CA ILE A 535 -0.71 1.09 -13.56
C ILE A 535 0.38 0.79 -14.61
N PRO A 536 1.11 1.81 -15.10
CA PRO A 536 2.12 1.69 -16.17
C PRO A 536 3.05 0.48 -16.07
N ARG A 537 3.57 0.19 -14.86
CA ARG A 537 4.49 -0.94 -14.64
C ARG A 537 3.90 -2.31 -15.04
N HIS A 538 2.59 -2.48 -14.95
CA HIS A 538 1.92 -3.78 -15.16
C HIS A 538 1.22 -3.91 -16.51
N ILE A 539 0.99 -2.81 -17.22
CA ILE A 539 0.20 -2.80 -18.47
C ILE A 539 1.06 -2.73 -19.74
N PHE A 540 2.22 -2.08 -19.68
CA PHE A 540 3.06 -1.89 -20.88
C PHE A 540 3.99 -3.07 -21.19
N ASP A 541 4.46 -3.80 -20.18
CA ASP A 541 5.34 -4.96 -20.35
C ASP A 541 4.55 -6.27 -20.23
N GLU A 542 4.55 -7.08 -21.28
CA GLU A 542 3.82 -8.35 -21.34
C GLU A 542 4.29 -9.38 -20.30
N LYS A 543 5.60 -9.48 -20.07
CA LYS A 543 6.14 -10.44 -19.10
C LYS A 543 5.76 -10.02 -17.68
N ILE A 544 5.82 -8.72 -17.38
CA ILE A 544 5.38 -8.21 -16.08
C ILE A 544 3.87 -8.39 -15.92
N TYR A 545 3.08 -8.14 -16.97
CA TYR A 545 1.64 -8.37 -17.00
C TYR A 545 1.28 -9.83 -16.65
N ILE A 546 1.90 -10.81 -17.34
CA ILE A 546 1.66 -12.24 -17.09
C ILE A 546 2.04 -12.64 -15.66
N ASN A 547 3.21 -12.21 -15.18
CA ASN A 547 3.62 -12.48 -13.80
C ASN A 547 2.66 -11.86 -12.79
N ARG A 548 2.05 -10.72 -13.13
CA ARG A 548 1.11 -10.03 -12.27
C ARG A 548 -0.24 -10.75 -12.18
N LEU A 549 -0.71 -11.40 -13.25
CA LEU A 549 -1.90 -12.27 -13.24
C LEU A 549 -1.76 -13.38 -12.21
N GLY A 550 -0.69 -14.17 -12.29
CA GLY A 550 -0.45 -15.24 -11.32
C GLY A 550 -0.31 -14.70 -9.88
N ALA A 551 0.33 -13.54 -9.70
CA ALA A 551 0.46 -12.93 -8.38
C ALA A 551 -0.89 -12.48 -7.78
N VAL A 552 -1.83 -12.00 -8.61
CA VAL A 552 -3.18 -11.61 -8.17
C VAL A 552 -4.00 -12.83 -7.79
N ASP A 553 -3.95 -13.90 -8.58
CA ASP A 553 -4.68 -15.14 -8.26
C ASP A 553 -4.20 -15.75 -6.94
N VAL A 554 -2.88 -15.79 -6.72
CA VAL A 554 -2.30 -16.23 -5.44
C VAL A 554 -2.72 -15.32 -4.28
N ALA A 555 -2.75 -14.00 -4.50
CA ALA A 555 -3.16 -13.06 -3.46
C ALA A 555 -4.65 -13.22 -3.09
N LEU A 556 -5.53 -13.41 -4.07
CA LEU A 556 -6.95 -13.66 -3.84
C LEU A 556 -7.19 -14.96 -3.07
N LEU A 557 -6.48 -16.04 -3.42
CA LEU A 557 -6.59 -17.31 -2.68
C LEU A 557 -6.08 -17.22 -1.25
N ALA A 558 -5.10 -16.35 -1.00
CA ALA A 558 -4.51 -16.16 0.32
C ALA A 558 -5.37 -15.35 1.28
N ILE A 559 -6.42 -14.67 0.80
CA ILE A 559 -7.33 -13.88 1.64
C ILE A 559 -8.02 -14.80 2.66
N LYS A 560 -7.94 -14.39 3.92
CA LYS A 560 -8.64 -14.93 5.08
C LYS A 560 -9.61 -13.90 5.66
N ASP A 561 -10.50 -14.36 6.54
CA ASP A 561 -11.38 -13.52 7.36
C ASP A 561 -10.62 -12.48 8.20
N THR A 562 -9.40 -12.80 8.65
CA THR A 562 -8.54 -11.87 9.39
C THR A 562 -8.06 -10.69 8.55
N ASP A 563 -8.01 -10.84 7.22
CA ASP A 563 -7.38 -9.88 6.30
C ASP A 563 -8.37 -8.82 5.80
N VAL A 564 -9.64 -8.98 6.15
CA VAL A 564 -10.77 -8.13 5.73
C VAL A 564 -10.48 -6.65 5.95
N LYS A 565 -9.94 -6.36 7.11
CA LYS A 565 -9.50 -5.02 7.49
C LYS A 565 -8.50 -4.48 6.45
N GLU A 566 -7.54 -5.28 6.01
CA GLU A 566 -6.48 -4.88 5.08
C GLU A 566 -6.99 -4.45 3.69
N TYR A 567 -8.06 -5.09 3.22
CA TYR A 567 -8.66 -4.81 1.91
C TYR A 567 -9.72 -3.71 1.94
N PHE A 568 -10.51 -3.61 3.02
CA PHE A 568 -11.62 -2.68 3.17
C PHE A 568 -11.34 -1.71 4.32
N SER A 569 -10.88 -0.50 3.98
CA SER A 569 -10.58 0.53 4.97
C SER A 569 -11.86 0.99 5.69
N MET A 570 -11.93 0.79 7.00
CA MET A 570 -13.11 1.02 7.84
C MET A 570 -13.20 2.43 8.45
N GLY A 571 -12.74 3.47 7.75
CA GLY A 571 -12.86 4.89 8.12
C GLY A 571 -12.94 5.20 9.63
N GLY A 572 -11.81 5.43 10.30
CA GLY A 572 -11.77 5.80 11.72
C GLY A 572 -10.46 6.47 12.15
N GLU A 573 -10.42 7.00 13.38
CA GLU A 573 -9.23 7.64 13.99
C GLU A 573 -8.03 6.69 14.18
N LYS A 574 -8.27 5.37 14.13
CA LYS A 574 -7.19 4.39 14.00
C LYS A 574 -6.58 4.56 12.62
N LYS A 575 -5.45 5.29 12.58
CA LYS A 575 -4.62 5.50 11.41
C LYS A 575 -4.40 4.16 10.73
N TRP A 576 -5.07 3.97 9.60
CA TRP A 576 -5.03 2.74 8.83
C TRP A 576 -3.66 2.63 8.14
N TYR A 577 -2.86 1.65 8.56
CA TYR A 577 -1.68 1.16 7.88
C TYR A 577 -1.62 -0.34 8.14
N SER A 578 -2.09 -1.18 7.21
CA SER A 578 -1.66 -2.58 7.21
C SER A 578 -0.22 -2.59 6.67
N GLU A 579 0.65 -3.43 7.25
CA GLU A 579 2.03 -3.61 6.76
C GLU A 579 2.05 -4.22 5.34
N ASP A 580 0.98 -4.90 4.91
CA ASP A 580 0.89 -5.54 3.58
C ASP A 580 -0.55 -5.70 3.05
N PRO A 581 -1.38 -4.65 2.90
CA PRO A 581 -2.61 -4.81 2.13
C PRO A 581 -2.14 -5.07 0.71
N SER A 582 -2.25 -6.32 0.25
CA SER A 582 -1.41 -6.81 -0.83
C SER A 582 -1.49 -5.82 -2.00
N HIS A 583 -0.39 -5.10 -2.27
CA HIS A 583 -0.35 -4.11 -3.36
C HIS A 583 -0.62 -4.76 -4.73
N LYS A 584 -0.79 -6.08 -4.74
CA LYS A 584 -1.30 -6.95 -5.80
C LYS A 584 -2.77 -6.68 -6.15
N LEU A 585 -3.62 -6.36 -5.17
CA LEU A 585 -5.07 -6.22 -5.34
C LEU A 585 -5.57 -4.77 -5.22
N VAL A 586 -4.85 -3.92 -4.48
CA VAL A 586 -5.30 -2.55 -4.20
C VAL A 586 -4.40 -1.46 -4.79
N LYS A 587 -5.02 -0.34 -5.16
CA LYS A 587 -4.42 0.95 -5.52
C LYS A 587 -4.78 2.02 -4.48
N ILE A 588 -3.97 3.06 -4.43
CA ILE A 588 -4.16 4.23 -3.57
C ILE A 588 -5.00 5.27 -4.31
N VAL A 589 -6.04 5.76 -3.63
CA VAL A 589 -6.87 6.88 -4.07
C VAL A 589 -6.77 7.99 -3.04
N ARG A 590 -6.38 9.17 -3.49
CA ARG A 590 -6.33 10.40 -2.70
C ARG A 590 -7.74 10.87 -2.37
N GLU A 591 -7.94 11.23 -1.12
CA GLU A 591 -9.20 11.74 -0.58
C GLU A 591 -8.99 12.95 0.31
N ARG A 592 -10.06 13.72 0.53
CA ARG A 592 -10.04 14.87 1.42
C ARG A 592 -11.00 14.69 2.57
N THR A 593 -10.50 14.93 3.78
CA THR A 593 -11.34 15.03 4.97
C THR A 593 -12.15 16.32 4.95
N GLU A 594 -13.25 16.37 5.70
CA GLU A 594 -14.06 17.59 5.89
C GLU A 594 -13.21 18.78 6.39
N LYS A 595 -12.19 18.51 7.20
CA LYS A 595 -11.24 19.52 7.71
C LYS A 595 -10.17 19.95 6.69
N GLY A 596 -10.22 19.40 5.47
CA GLY A 596 -9.31 19.74 4.37
C GLY A 596 -7.95 19.03 4.39
N ALA A 597 -7.72 18.07 5.29
CA ALA A 597 -6.51 17.24 5.26
C ALA A 597 -6.57 16.21 4.12
N GLU A 598 -5.46 16.05 3.40
CA GLU A 598 -5.26 15.04 2.37
C GLU A 598 -4.94 13.69 3.02
N ILE A 599 -5.76 12.69 2.73
CA ILE A 599 -5.57 11.29 3.15
C ILE A 599 -5.58 10.40 1.91
N PHE A 600 -5.32 9.12 2.09
CA PHE A 600 -5.52 8.14 1.02
C PHE A 600 -6.34 6.95 1.50
N LEU A 601 -7.02 6.34 0.55
CA LEU A 601 -7.80 5.13 0.72
C LEU A 601 -7.26 4.03 -0.19
N ASN A 602 -7.45 2.78 0.22
CA ASN A 602 -7.28 1.64 -0.67
C ASN A 602 -8.54 1.45 -1.53
N ALA A 603 -8.28 1.15 -2.78
CA ALA A 603 -9.23 0.90 -3.84
C ALA A 603 -8.86 -0.42 -4.50
N PRO A 604 -9.80 -1.27 -4.95
CA PRO A 604 -9.44 -2.27 -5.92
C PRO A 604 -8.77 -1.63 -7.13
N ILE A 605 -7.78 -2.32 -7.65
CA ILE A 605 -7.03 -1.85 -8.82
C ILE A 605 -7.98 -1.61 -10.01
N CYS A 606 -8.89 -2.55 -10.24
CA CYS A 606 -9.99 -2.51 -11.20
C CYS A 606 -11.22 -3.22 -10.63
N ASP A 607 -12.35 -3.11 -11.34
CA ASP A 607 -13.64 -3.66 -10.89
C ASP A 607 -13.66 -5.19 -10.85
N ASP A 608 -13.00 -5.87 -11.79
CA ASP A 608 -12.85 -7.33 -11.79
C ASP A 608 -12.15 -7.82 -10.52
N ILE A 609 -11.09 -7.13 -10.08
CA ILE A 609 -10.41 -7.46 -8.82
C ILE A 609 -11.33 -7.15 -7.63
N GLY A 610 -12.02 -6.01 -7.63
CA GLY A 610 -12.96 -5.64 -6.56
C GLY A 610 -14.03 -6.70 -6.36
N PHE A 611 -14.63 -7.15 -7.46
CA PHE A 611 -15.61 -8.23 -7.50
C PHE A 611 -15.04 -9.55 -6.94
N ARG A 612 -13.87 -9.98 -7.43
CA ARG A 612 -13.25 -11.24 -7.00
C ARG A 612 -12.84 -11.21 -5.52
N THR A 613 -12.46 -10.04 -5.02
CA THR A 613 -12.20 -9.83 -3.58
C THR A 613 -13.48 -9.93 -2.77
N ALA A 614 -14.58 -9.33 -3.22
CA ALA A 614 -15.89 -9.45 -2.56
C ALA A 614 -16.38 -10.91 -2.52
N GLU A 615 -16.32 -11.63 -3.64
CA GLU A 615 -16.69 -13.06 -3.72
C GLU A 615 -15.84 -13.92 -2.78
N ARG A 616 -14.55 -13.60 -2.65
CA ARG A 616 -13.65 -14.31 -1.74
C ARG A 616 -14.01 -14.05 -0.28
N LEU A 617 -14.28 -12.80 0.08
CA LEU A 617 -14.69 -12.45 1.44
C LEU A 617 -16.02 -13.06 1.84
N GLU A 618 -16.99 -13.12 0.92
CA GLU A 618 -18.28 -13.79 1.14
C GLU A 618 -18.09 -15.25 1.58
N LYS A 619 -17.12 -15.96 1.00
CA LYS A 619 -16.83 -17.37 1.33
C LYS A 619 -16.10 -17.55 2.66
N GLU A 620 -15.34 -16.56 3.10
CA GLU A 620 -14.46 -16.66 4.28
C GLU A 620 -15.08 -16.01 5.53
N MET A 621 -15.96 -15.01 5.36
CA MET A 621 -16.56 -14.26 6.48
C MET A 621 -17.96 -14.75 6.83
N ALA A 622 -18.30 -14.64 8.11
CA ALA A 622 -19.70 -14.69 8.52
C ALA A 622 -20.45 -13.43 8.03
N THR A 623 -21.74 -13.61 7.68
CA THR A 623 -22.65 -12.54 7.23
C THR A 623 -22.60 -11.29 8.10
N LYS A 624 -22.65 -11.48 9.41
CA LYS A 624 -22.63 -10.41 10.41
C LYS A 624 -21.37 -9.55 10.30
N ASP A 625 -20.22 -10.18 10.04
CA ASP A 625 -18.94 -9.48 9.94
C ASP A 625 -18.81 -8.69 8.63
N LEU A 626 -19.34 -9.22 7.53
CA LEU A 626 -19.35 -8.55 6.22
C LEU A 626 -20.27 -7.32 6.27
N LEU A 627 -21.39 -7.40 6.98
CA LEU A 627 -22.24 -6.24 7.27
C LEU A 627 -21.53 -5.23 8.14
N LEU A 628 -20.95 -5.65 9.27
CA LEU A 628 -20.17 -4.75 10.12
C LEU A 628 -19.12 -3.98 9.30
N LEU A 629 -18.51 -4.62 8.29
CA LEU A 629 -17.54 -3.98 7.39
C LEU A 629 -18.13 -2.88 6.49
N ILE A 630 -19.31 -3.07 5.90
CA ILE A 630 -19.95 -2.00 5.13
C ILE A 630 -20.24 -0.79 6.04
N LEU A 631 -20.50 -1.05 7.33
CA LEU A 631 -21.06 -0.07 8.27
C LEU A 631 -20.05 0.70 9.10
N GLY A 632 -18.93 0.08 9.45
CA GLY A 632 -17.84 0.81 10.09
C GLY A 632 -17.14 1.75 9.12
N SER A 633 -17.30 1.54 7.81
CA SER A 633 -16.84 2.45 6.77
C SER A 633 -17.51 3.83 6.93
N ARG A 634 -16.74 4.92 6.77
CA ARG A 634 -17.21 6.32 6.98
C ARG A 634 -16.90 7.21 5.78
N GLY A 635 -17.76 8.19 5.50
CA GLY A 635 -17.54 9.17 4.42
C GLY A 635 -17.47 8.49 3.06
N ALA A 636 -16.49 8.87 2.22
CA ALA A 636 -16.27 8.28 0.89
C ALA A 636 -16.01 6.76 0.91
N LEU A 637 -15.58 6.19 2.04
CA LEU A 637 -15.43 4.75 2.20
C LEU A 637 -16.76 4.02 2.34
N ALA A 638 -17.76 4.66 2.95
CA ALA A 638 -19.07 4.05 3.15
C ALA A 638 -19.78 3.82 1.81
N SER A 639 -19.76 4.80 0.91
CA SER A 639 -20.28 4.63 -0.45
C SER A 639 -19.54 3.54 -1.20
N ARG A 640 -18.22 3.46 -1.05
CA ARG A 640 -17.41 2.45 -1.74
C ARG A 640 -17.63 1.03 -1.22
N ALA A 641 -17.65 0.85 0.10
CA ALA A 641 -17.93 -0.46 0.70
C ALA A 641 -19.34 -0.92 0.34
N LEU A 642 -20.29 0.04 0.28
CA LEU A 642 -21.65 -0.19 -0.19
C LEU A 642 -21.68 -0.60 -1.67
N GLU A 643 -20.94 0.07 -2.56
CA GLU A 643 -20.85 -0.33 -3.98
C GLU A 643 -20.23 -1.72 -4.15
N GLN A 644 -19.22 -2.08 -3.35
CA GLN A 644 -18.47 -3.33 -3.50
C GLN A 644 -19.15 -4.55 -2.87
N LEU A 645 -19.76 -4.38 -1.70
CA LEU A 645 -20.31 -5.46 -0.89
C LEU A 645 -21.83 -5.33 -0.69
N GLY A 646 -22.41 -4.17 -0.98
CA GLY A 646 -23.82 -3.89 -0.72
C GLY A 646 -24.79 -4.68 -1.58
N LEU A 647 -24.34 -5.31 -2.68
CA LEU A 647 -25.15 -6.26 -3.43
C LEU A 647 -25.18 -7.64 -2.75
N CYS A 648 -24.08 -8.08 -2.12
CA CYS A 648 -24.00 -9.35 -1.39
C CYS A 648 -24.98 -9.39 -0.20
N VAL A 649 -25.36 -8.24 0.34
CA VAL A 649 -26.44 -8.05 1.34
C VAL A 649 -27.71 -8.83 0.96
N PHE A 650 -28.11 -8.85 -0.32
CA PHE A 650 -29.35 -9.51 -0.76
C PHE A 650 -29.30 -11.04 -0.66
N MET A 651 -28.13 -11.60 -0.41
CA MET A 651 -27.94 -13.04 -0.29
C MET A 651 -28.36 -13.61 1.06
N TYR A 652 -28.66 -12.73 2.02
CA TYR A 652 -28.85 -13.11 3.41
C TYR A 652 -30.30 -12.90 3.84
N GLY A 653 -31.01 -14.01 4.08
CA GLY A 653 -32.44 -14.01 4.35
C GLY A 653 -32.87 -13.12 5.52
N GLU A 654 -32.16 -13.17 6.66
CA GLU A 654 -32.46 -12.33 7.83
C GLU A 654 -32.38 -10.83 7.51
N LEU A 655 -31.37 -10.46 6.73
CA LEU A 655 -31.15 -9.08 6.33
C LEU A 655 -32.18 -8.61 5.31
N VAL A 656 -32.51 -9.47 4.34
CA VAL A 656 -33.57 -9.20 3.37
C VAL A 656 -34.90 -9.03 4.09
N CYS A 657 -35.23 -9.88 5.06
CA CYS A 657 -36.42 -9.75 5.89
C CYS A 657 -36.50 -8.37 6.55
N ALA A 658 -35.42 -7.93 7.21
CA ALA A 658 -35.38 -6.60 7.80
C ALA A 658 -35.51 -5.49 6.74
N LEU A 659 -34.73 -5.57 5.65
CA LEU A 659 -34.64 -4.55 4.60
C LEU A 659 -36.01 -4.30 3.98
N VAL A 660 -36.74 -5.38 3.77
CA VAL A 660 -38.05 -5.42 3.16
C VAL A 660 -39.12 -4.70 3.99
N GLU A 661 -38.99 -4.67 5.32
CA GLU A 661 -39.89 -3.89 6.18
C GLU A 661 -39.72 -2.37 5.96
N GLU A 662 -38.53 -1.93 5.58
CA GLU A 662 -38.19 -0.51 5.37
C GLU A 662 -38.27 -0.07 3.90
N LEU A 663 -38.51 -0.99 2.96
CA LEU A 663 -38.68 -0.67 1.54
C LEU A 663 -39.90 0.23 1.33
N LYS A 664 -39.68 1.38 0.70
CA LYS A 664 -40.73 2.36 0.39
C LYS A 664 -40.80 2.61 -1.11
N GLU A 665 -41.98 2.42 -1.70
CA GLU A 665 -42.20 2.80 -3.10
C GLU A 665 -42.07 4.32 -3.25
N LEU A 666 -41.45 4.75 -4.34
CA LEU A 666 -41.29 6.16 -4.66
C LEU A 666 -42.64 6.78 -5.03
N SER A 667 -42.85 8.04 -4.64
CA SER A 667 -44.09 8.74 -4.96
C SER A 667 -44.15 9.11 -6.45
N SER A 668 -45.25 8.74 -7.11
CA SER A 668 -45.54 9.07 -8.52
C SER A 668 -46.87 9.79 -8.63
N ALA A 669 -46.91 10.90 -9.36
CA ALA A 669 -48.15 11.64 -9.62
C ALA A 669 -49.14 10.87 -10.53
N LYS A 670 -48.68 9.82 -11.21
CA LYS A 670 -49.47 9.04 -12.18
C LYS A 670 -50.07 7.77 -11.56
N ARG A 671 -49.74 7.43 -10.31
CA ARG A 671 -50.19 6.21 -9.63
C ARG A 671 -50.98 6.55 -8.38
N ASN A 672 -52.13 5.90 -8.20
CA ASN A 672 -53.05 6.17 -7.09
C ASN A 672 -52.85 5.24 -5.89
N GLU A 673 -52.25 4.07 -6.08
CA GLU A 673 -52.06 3.06 -5.04
C GLU A 673 -50.60 2.60 -5.05
N ALA A 674 -50.01 2.51 -3.85
CA ALA A 674 -48.69 1.94 -3.67
C ALA A 674 -48.78 0.41 -3.71
N GLN A 675 -47.82 -0.22 -4.37
CA GLN A 675 -47.71 -1.66 -4.43
C GLN A 675 -46.57 -2.13 -3.51
N ASP A 676 -46.81 -3.20 -2.75
CA ASP A 676 -45.76 -3.86 -2.00
C ASP A 676 -44.78 -4.57 -2.95
N SER A 677 -43.48 -4.45 -2.65
CA SER A 677 -42.44 -5.14 -3.42
C SER A 677 -42.64 -6.66 -3.39
N VAL A 678 -42.24 -7.35 -4.45
CA VAL A 678 -42.25 -8.82 -4.48
C VAL A 678 -41.43 -9.45 -3.36
N LEU A 679 -40.35 -8.80 -2.92
CA LEU A 679 -39.58 -9.23 -1.74
C LEU A 679 -40.36 -9.10 -0.44
N LYS A 680 -41.32 -8.17 -0.36
CA LYS A 680 -42.21 -8.00 0.80
C LYS A 680 -43.26 -9.09 0.90
N VAL A 681 -43.76 -9.52 -0.24
CA VAL A 681 -44.71 -10.63 -0.30
C VAL A 681 -44.00 -11.98 -0.14
N ASN A 682 -42.79 -12.11 -0.70
CA ASN A 682 -42.01 -13.35 -0.69
C ASN A 682 -40.52 -13.07 -0.41
N HIS A 683 -40.18 -12.83 0.85
CA HIS A 683 -38.80 -12.58 1.29
C HIS A 683 -37.87 -13.78 1.07
N GLN A 684 -38.42 -15.01 1.01
CA GLN A 684 -37.63 -16.21 0.73
C GLN A 684 -37.11 -16.27 -0.71
N GLY A 685 -37.67 -15.51 -1.65
CA GLY A 685 -37.23 -15.48 -3.05
C GLY A 685 -35.96 -14.65 -3.31
N HIS A 686 -35.31 -14.15 -2.25
CA HIS A 686 -33.99 -13.51 -2.34
C HIS A 686 -32.93 -14.43 -2.97
N PRO A 687 -31.87 -13.86 -3.56
CA PRO A 687 -30.80 -14.67 -4.13
C PRO A 687 -30.05 -15.48 -3.07
N THR A 688 -29.52 -16.65 -3.46
CA THR A 688 -28.73 -17.53 -2.57
C THR A 688 -27.37 -17.92 -3.15
N ARG A 689 -27.08 -17.46 -4.37
CA ARG A 689 -25.78 -17.59 -5.04
C ARG A 689 -25.57 -16.43 -6.02
N THR A 690 -24.32 -16.06 -6.28
CA THR A 690 -23.95 -15.02 -7.25
C THR A 690 -23.46 -15.60 -8.58
N VAL A 691 -23.71 -14.90 -9.69
CA VAL A 691 -23.14 -15.18 -11.01
C VAL A 691 -22.61 -13.89 -11.63
N GLY A 692 -21.33 -13.89 -12.00
CA GLY A 692 -20.74 -12.77 -12.71
C GLY A 692 -21.05 -12.79 -14.21
N LEU A 693 -21.55 -11.69 -14.77
CA LEU A 693 -21.79 -11.52 -16.20
C LEU A 693 -20.59 -10.84 -16.86
N ALA A 694 -19.92 -11.55 -17.78
CA ALA A 694 -18.82 -10.98 -18.57
C ALA A 694 -19.34 -9.95 -19.59
N GLY A 695 -18.50 -9.02 -20.05
CA GLY A 695 -18.86 -8.08 -21.10
C GLY A 695 -19.28 -8.77 -22.41
N LEU A 696 -20.05 -8.06 -23.24
CA LEU A 696 -20.50 -8.57 -24.55
C LEU A 696 -19.35 -8.64 -25.59
N GLU A 697 -18.24 -7.94 -25.35
CA GLU A 697 -17.07 -7.95 -26.23
C GLU A 697 -16.39 -9.32 -26.23
N GLY A 698 -16.35 -9.97 -27.40
CA GLY A 698 -15.81 -11.33 -27.58
C GLY A 698 -16.87 -12.43 -27.76
N GLY A 699 -18.16 -12.08 -27.61
CA GLY A 699 -19.27 -13.01 -27.70
C GLY A 699 -19.56 -13.68 -26.36
N VAL A 700 -20.85 -13.84 -26.06
CA VAL A 700 -21.32 -14.43 -24.81
C VAL A 700 -22.14 -15.67 -25.11
N THR A 701 -21.82 -16.76 -24.41
CA THR A 701 -22.66 -17.96 -24.42
C THR A 701 -23.94 -17.68 -23.66
N ARG A 702 -25.08 -17.79 -24.34
CA ARG A 702 -26.38 -17.69 -23.69
C ARG A 702 -26.52 -18.77 -22.63
N THR A 703 -27.15 -18.41 -21.52
CA THR A 703 -27.40 -19.31 -20.39
C THR A 703 -28.89 -19.35 -20.07
N ALA A 704 -29.35 -20.42 -19.44
CA ALA A 704 -30.70 -20.47 -18.92
C ALA A 704 -30.85 -19.46 -17.78
N MET A 705 -31.96 -18.70 -17.79
CA MET A 705 -32.31 -17.80 -16.69
C MET A 705 -32.66 -18.63 -15.45
N GLU A 706 -32.09 -18.28 -14.31
CA GLU A 706 -32.35 -18.94 -13.03
C GLU A 706 -32.94 -17.97 -12.00
N TYR A 707 -33.89 -18.45 -11.21
CA TYR A 707 -34.48 -17.70 -10.11
C TYR A 707 -33.64 -17.85 -8.84
N GLY A 708 -33.62 -16.82 -7.98
CA GLY A 708 -32.83 -16.85 -6.75
C GLY A 708 -31.31 -16.77 -6.98
N VAL A 709 -30.90 -16.22 -8.12
CA VAL A 709 -29.50 -15.99 -8.50
C VAL A 709 -29.23 -14.51 -8.69
N LEU A 710 -28.22 -13.98 -8.00
CA LEU A 710 -27.78 -12.60 -8.14
C LEU A 710 -26.79 -12.47 -9.29
N TYR A 711 -27.22 -11.84 -10.38
CA TYR A 711 -26.41 -11.55 -11.54
C TYR A 711 -25.69 -10.21 -11.38
N LEU A 712 -24.36 -10.25 -11.51
CA LEU A 712 -23.46 -9.12 -11.25
C LEU A 712 -22.63 -8.81 -12.51
N PRO A 713 -22.86 -7.68 -13.19
CA PRO A 713 -22.04 -7.25 -14.32
C PRO A 713 -20.56 -7.05 -13.97
N LYS A 714 -19.66 -7.57 -14.78
CA LYS A 714 -18.19 -7.36 -14.67
C LYS A 714 -17.67 -6.27 -15.60
N VAL A 715 -18.53 -5.33 -15.99
CA VAL A 715 -18.20 -4.23 -16.90
C VAL A 715 -18.50 -2.89 -16.22
N GLU A 716 -17.59 -1.93 -16.40
CA GLU A 716 -17.79 -0.57 -15.92
C GLU A 716 -18.98 0.06 -16.69
N ASN A 717 -19.86 0.77 -15.97
CA ASN A 717 -21.05 1.41 -16.51
C ASN A 717 -22.05 0.46 -17.18
N PHE A 718 -22.28 -0.72 -16.60
CA PHE A 718 -23.36 -1.60 -17.06
C PHE A 718 -24.69 -0.83 -17.10
N PRO A 719 -25.51 -0.98 -18.16
CA PRO A 719 -26.71 -0.18 -18.30
C PRO A 719 -27.69 -0.40 -17.14
N LEU A 720 -28.23 0.71 -16.62
CA LEU A 720 -29.37 0.80 -15.71
C LEU A 720 -29.16 0.35 -14.25
N VAL A 721 -28.46 -0.75 -13.99
CA VAL A 721 -28.38 -1.40 -12.67
C VAL A 721 -26.96 -1.85 -12.32
N ASP A 722 -26.64 -1.97 -11.03
CA ASP A 722 -25.36 -2.50 -10.54
C ASP A 722 -25.41 -4.02 -10.33
N GLY A 723 -26.61 -4.58 -10.17
CA GLY A 723 -26.86 -6.02 -10.09
C GLY A 723 -28.35 -6.31 -10.22
N PHE A 724 -28.72 -7.54 -10.55
CA PHE A 724 -30.13 -7.91 -10.63
C PHE A 724 -30.36 -9.40 -10.38
N PHE A 725 -31.57 -9.77 -10.04
CA PHE A 725 -31.98 -11.17 -9.89
C PHE A 725 -33.44 -11.37 -10.33
N PHE A 726 -33.81 -12.63 -10.52
CA PHE A 726 -35.17 -13.00 -10.91
C PHE A 726 -35.91 -13.68 -9.77
N MET A 727 -37.19 -13.33 -9.63
CA MET A 727 -38.14 -13.97 -8.71
C MET A 727 -39.31 -14.57 -9.49
N GLU A 728 -39.74 -15.76 -9.10
CA GLU A 728 -40.89 -16.45 -9.71
C GLU A 728 -42.21 -16.09 -9.01
N SER A 729 -42.20 -16.05 -7.68
CA SER A 729 -43.37 -15.80 -6.82
C SER A 729 -43.25 -14.46 -6.08
N PRO A 730 -44.34 -13.68 -5.93
CA PRO A 730 -45.72 -13.98 -6.32
C PRO A 730 -46.01 -13.83 -7.81
N ARG A 731 -45.09 -13.20 -8.56
CA ARG A 731 -45.15 -13.00 -10.01
C ARG A 731 -43.73 -12.95 -10.57
N ARG A 732 -43.56 -13.35 -11.83
CA ARG A 732 -42.25 -13.29 -12.52
C ARG A 732 -41.76 -11.85 -12.54
N THR A 733 -40.63 -11.61 -11.87
CA THR A 733 -40.12 -10.25 -11.66
C THR A 733 -38.62 -10.20 -11.83
N LEU A 734 -38.14 -9.20 -12.59
CA LEU A 734 -36.75 -8.76 -12.58
C LEU A 734 -36.60 -7.71 -11.48
N VAL A 735 -35.76 -7.99 -10.49
CA VAL A 735 -35.41 -7.04 -9.43
C VAL A 735 -34.04 -6.45 -9.76
N GLY A 736 -34.03 -5.18 -10.17
CA GLY A 736 -32.83 -4.40 -10.43
C GLY A 736 -32.38 -3.68 -9.17
N LEU A 737 -31.10 -3.82 -8.82
CA LEU A 737 -30.47 -3.20 -7.68
C LEU A 737 -29.56 -2.08 -8.16
N GLN A 738 -29.69 -0.91 -7.55
CA GLN A 738 -28.81 0.22 -7.86
C GLN A 738 -28.33 0.92 -6.59
N MET A 739 -27.02 0.91 -6.38
CA MET A 739 -26.33 1.65 -5.33
C MET A 739 -26.06 3.07 -5.85
N THR A 740 -26.52 4.09 -5.14
CA THR A 740 -26.28 5.46 -5.61
C THR A 740 -26.29 6.48 -4.49
N THR A 741 -25.41 7.47 -4.60
CA THR A 741 -25.39 8.65 -3.73
C THR A 741 -26.24 9.79 -4.30
N ALA A 742 -26.53 9.78 -5.60
CA ALA A 742 -27.24 10.85 -6.31
C ALA A 742 -28.68 11.04 -5.78
N SER A 743 -29.11 12.28 -5.63
CA SER A 743 -30.46 12.62 -5.12
C SER A 743 -31.59 12.29 -6.10
N ALA A 744 -31.26 12.12 -7.38
CA ALA A 744 -32.12 11.64 -8.43
C ALA A 744 -31.27 10.84 -9.43
N HIS A 745 -31.89 9.86 -10.08
CA HIS A 745 -31.29 9.00 -11.07
C HIS A 745 -32.25 8.85 -12.26
N HIS A 746 -32.45 9.95 -12.99
CA HIS A 746 -33.21 9.91 -14.23
C HIS A 746 -32.43 9.07 -15.26
N THR A 747 -33.14 8.18 -15.96
CA THR A 747 -32.56 7.31 -16.99
C THR A 747 -33.00 7.78 -18.36
N THR A 748 -32.42 7.21 -19.41
CA THR A 748 -32.79 7.48 -20.80
C THR A 748 -33.40 6.24 -21.46
N THR A 749 -34.23 6.45 -22.48
CA THR A 749 -34.76 5.36 -23.32
C THR A 749 -33.64 4.53 -23.93
N SER A 750 -32.51 5.14 -24.30
CA SER A 750 -31.32 4.43 -24.77
C SER A 750 -30.72 3.49 -23.72
N THR A 751 -30.62 3.93 -22.46
CA THR A 751 -30.06 3.09 -21.38
C THR A 751 -30.96 1.90 -21.09
N VAL A 752 -32.28 2.10 -21.02
CA VAL A 752 -33.23 1.00 -20.79
C VAL A 752 -33.20 0.01 -21.96
N LYS A 753 -33.17 0.51 -23.20
CA LYS A 753 -33.04 -0.33 -24.40
C LYS A 753 -31.76 -1.16 -24.38
N GLN A 754 -30.63 -0.53 -24.08
CA GLN A 754 -29.33 -1.22 -23.98
C GLN A 754 -29.38 -2.31 -22.91
N PHE A 755 -29.96 -2.04 -21.75
CA PHE A 755 -30.11 -3.06 -20.71
C PHE A 755 -30.92 -4.27 -21.22
N THR A 756 -32.06 -4.04 -21.88
CA THR A 756 -32.87 -5.13 -22.46
C THR A 756 -32.11 -5.92 -23.53
N GLU A 757 -31.32 -5.25 -24.38
CA GLU A 757 -30.46 -5.91 -25.39
C GLU A 757 -29.38 -6.78 -24.73
N HIS A 758 -28.80 -6.33 -23.62
CA HIS A 758 -27.85 -7.13 -22.84
C HIS A 758 -28.52 -8.38 -22.27
N LEU A 759 -29.70 -8.26 -21.66
CA LEU A 759 -30.45 -9.42 -21.14
C LEU A 759 -30.75 -10.45 -22.24
N ALA A 760 -31.15 -9.99 -23.43
CA ALA A 760 -31.38 -10.84 -24.60
C ALA A 760 -30.10 -11.51 -25.15
N ALA A 761 -28.94 -10.92 -24.90
CA ALA A 761 -27.65 -11.50 -25.24
C ALA A 761 -27.21 -12.55 -24.22
N TYR A 762 -27.51 -12.38 -22.93
CA TYR A 762 -27.12 -13.30 -21.86
C TYR A 762 -28.04 -14.51 -21.71
N PHE A 763 -29.35 -14.35 -21.91
CA PHE A 763 -30.34 -15.36 -21.53
C PHE A 763 -31.03 -16.03 -22.72
N GLU A 764 -31.11 -17.36 -22.68
CA GLU A 764 -31.90 -18.14 -23.64
C GLU A 764 -33.39 -17.86 -23.48
N GLY A 765 -34.11 -17.73 -24.60
CA GLY A 765 -35.57 -17.55 -24.58
C GLY A 765 -36.05 -16.22 -23.98
N TRP A 766 -35.17 -15.21 -23.87
CA TRP A 766 -35.50 -13.92 -23.26
C TRP A 766 -36.77 -13.26 -23.82
N ASP A 767 -37.00 -13.35 -25.13
CA ASP A 767 -38.19 -12.80 -25.79
C ASP A 767 -39.51 -13.43 -25.33
N GLU A 768 -39.47 -14.66 -24.82
CA GLU A 768 -40.63 -15.34 -24.24
C GLU A 768 -40.73 -15.05 -22.74
N LEU A 769 -39.60 -15.14 -22.02
CA LEU A 769 -39.52 -14.88 -20.58
C LEU A 769 -39.95 -13.46 -20.21
N SER A 770 -39.61 -12.47 -21.04
CA SER A 770 -39.85 -11.06 -20.76
C SER A 770 -41.31 -10.61 -20.96
N ARG A 771 -42.16 -11.37 -21.66
CA ARG A 771 -43.53 -10.92 -22.04
C ARG A 771 -44.45 -10.65 -20.85
N GLU A 772 -44.30 -11.43 -19.79
CA GLU A 772 -45.13 -11.34 -18.57
C GLU A 772 -44.30 -10.92 -17.35
N MET A 773 -43.07 -10.45 -17.56
CA MET A 773 -42.14 -10.13 -16.49
C MET A 773 -42.36 -8.71 -15.98
N SER A 774 -42.68 -8.59 -14.69
CA SER A 774 -42.70 -7.31 -13.98
C SER A 774 -41.29 -6.85 -13.66
N TRP A 775 -41.07 -5.54 -13.52
CA TRP A 775 -39.76 -4.97 -13.19
C TRP A 775 -39.86 -4.18 -11.89
N GLU A 776 -38.94 -4.42 -10.96
CA GLU A 776 -38.80 -3.65 -9.72
C GLU A 776 -37.38 -3.08 -9.63
N MET A 777 -37.24 -1.78 -9.45
CA MET A 777 -35.96 -1.11 -9.22
C MET A 777 -35.84 -0.75 -7.75
N ILE A 778 -34.75 -1.16 -7.10
CA ILE A 778 -34.46 -0.83 -5.70
C ILE A 778 -33.22 0.07 -5.67
N TYR A 779 -33.45 1.33 -5.30
CA TYR A 779 -32.38 2.31 -5.09
C TYR A 779 -31.87 2.24 -3.66
N ILE A 780 -30.62 1.86 -3.49
CA ILE A 780 -29.99 1.65 -2.19
C ILE A 780 -29.01 2.79 -1.94
N LYS A 781 -29.17 3.41 -0.78
CA LYS A 781 -28.44 4.62 -0.42
C LYS A 781 -27.83 4.49 0.97
N ASN A 782 -26.62 5.01 1.14
CA ASN A 782 -26.04 5.23 2.47
C ASN A 782 -26.86 6.32 3.22
N ALA A 783 -26.93 6.20 4.55
CA ALA A 783 -27.47 7.20 5.49
C ALA A 783 -27.05 8.65 5.20
N ASP A 784 -25.80 8.87 4.75
CA ASP A 784 -25.28 10.21 4.49
C ASP A 784 -25.85 10.85 3.19
N SER A 785 -26.56 10.07 2.37
CA SER A 785 -27.10 10.53 1.09
C SER A 785 -28.51 11.10 1.22
N THR A 786 -28.86 12.07 0.38
CA THR A 786 -30.23 12.61 0.34
C THR A 786 -31.22 11.55 -0.14
N PRO A 787 -32.29 11.19 0.62
CA PRO A 787 -33.24 10.18 0.20
C PRO A 787 -33.95 10.52 -1.12
N MET A 788 -34.19 9.52 -1.97
CA MET A 788 -34.94 9.69 -3.20
C MET A 788 -36.43 9.68 -2.90
N LYS A 789 -37.12 10.81 -3.03
CA LYS A 789 -38.57 10.87 -2.69
C LYS A 789 -39.49 10.73 -3.90
N LYS A 790 -38.98 11.07 -5.07
CA LYS A 790 -39.76 11.18 -6.32
C LYS A 790 -39.42 10.03 -7.25
N TRP A 791 -40.42 9.59 -8.00
CA TRP A 791 -40.24 8.64 -9.10
C TRP A 791 -39.14 9.08 -10.08
N GLN A 792 -38.27 8.16 -10.45
CA GLN A 792 -37.22 8.40 -11.43
C GLN A 792 -37.80 8.32 -12.84
N ARG A 793 -37.58 9.38 -13.60
CA ARG A 793 -38.07 9.52 -14.98
C ARG A 793 -37.19 8.75 -15.95
N CYS A 794 -37.81 8.28 -17.03
CA CYS A 794 -37.13 7.80 -18.23
C CYS A 794 -37.38 8.83 -19.33
N ASP A 795 -36.33 9.53 -19.71
CA ASP A 795 -36.38 10.60 -20.70
C ASP A 795 -35.97 10.08 -22.08
N VAL A 796 -36.55 10.67 -23.13
CA VAL A 796 -36.19 10.39 -24.52
C VAL A 796 -34.88 11.07 -24.89
N VAL A 797 -34.10 10.49 -25.80
CA VAL A 797 -32.78 11.04 -26.19
C VAL A 797 -32.93 12.41 -26.85
N ASN A 798 -33.94 12.57 -27.70
CA ASN A 798 -34.30 13.86 -28.30
C ASN A 798 -35.79 14.13 -28.11
N PRO A 799 -36.17 15.05 -27.19
CA PRO A 799 -37.57 15.45 -26.99
C PRO A 799 -38.25 15.99 -28.24
N ASN A 800 -37.48 16.52 -29.19
CA ASN A 800 -38.02 17.09 -30.43
C ASN A 800 -38.26 16.04 -31.53
N ASN A 801 -37.80 14.80 -31.34
CA ASN A 801 -37.93 13.74 -32.34
C ASN A 801 -38.08 12.36 -31.68
N GLU A 802 -39.19 12.19 -30.95
CA GLU A 802 -39.51 10.94 -30.27
C GLU A 802 -39.92 9.83 -31.26
N THR A 803 -39.20 8.72 -31.23
CA THR A 803 -39.59 7.52 -31.97
C THR A 803 -40.70 6.75 -31.26
N ASP A 804 -41.52 5.99 -32.00
CA ASP A 804 -42.56 5.15 -31.40
C ASP A 804 -42.00 4.09 -30.45
N ALA A 805 -40.76 3.62 -30.71
CA ALA A 805 -40.05 2.70 -29.82
C ALA A 805 -39.74 3.37 -28.48
N GLU A 806 -39.23 4.61 -28.49
CA GLU A 806 -38.97 5.38 -27.27
C GLU A 806 -40.25 5.64 -26.48
N LYS A 807 -41.34 6.01 -27.15
CA LYS A 807 -42.65 6.20 -26.49
C LYS A 807 -43.12 4.94 -25.77
N LYS A 808 -42.92 3.77 -26.37
CA LYS A 808 -43.23 2.47 -25.74
C LYS A 808 -42.36 2.22 -24.52
N ILE A 809 -41.06 2.51 -24.59
CA ILE A 809 -40.14 2.37 -23.45
C ILE A 809 -40.52 3.31 -22.31
N VAL A 810 -40.83 4.58 -22.61
CA VAL A 810 -41.28 5.55 -21.59
C VAL A 810 -42.62 5.12 -20.98
N ALA A 811 -43.55 4.60 -21.78
CA ALA A 811 -44.82 4.09 -21.28
C ALA A 811 -44.62 2.87 -20.37
N PHE A 812 -43.78 1.91 -20.79
CA PHE A 812 -43.39 0.75 -20.00
C PHE A 812 -42.75 1.17 -18.68
N TRP A 813 -41.75 2.05 -18.71
CA TRP A 813 -41.05 2.54 -17.51
C TRP A 813 -42.00 3.21 -16.51
N ASN A 814 -42.96 4.00 -16.99
CA ASN A 814 -43.89 4.69 -16.12
C ASN A 814 -45.01 3.81 -15.57
N LYS A 815 -45.36 2.71 -16.27
CA LYS A 815 -46.53 1.88 -15.93
C LYS A 815 -46.16 0.55 -15.30
N GLU A 816 -45.10 -0.11 -15.77
CA GLU A 816 -44.78 -1.49 -15.44
C GLU A 816 -43.56 -1.64 -14.53
N VAL A 817 -42.68 -0.62 -14.47
CA VAL A 817 -41.49 -0.63 -13.62
C VAL A 817 -41.80 0.00 -12.27
N HIS A 818 -41.88 -0.79 -11.20
CA HIS A 818 -42.04 -0.27 -9.84
C HIS A 818 -40.69 0.17 -9.28
N GLN A 819 -40.69 1.23 -8.46
CA GLN A 819 -39.46 1.83 -7.97
C GLN A 819 -39.52 2.01 -6.46
N TYR A 820 -38.54 1.44 -5.77
CA TYR A 820 -38.42 1.47 -4.32
C TYR A 820 -37.10 2.13 -3.92
N GLN A 821 -37.08 2.67 -2.72
CA GLN A 821 -35.84 3.10 -2.09
C GLN A 821 -35.62 2.38 -0.77
N PHE A 822 -34.34 2.20 -0.45
CA PHE A 822 -33.88 1.75 0.85
C PHE A 822 -32.71 2.61 1.32
N MET A 823 -32.81 3.12 2.55
CA MET A 823 -31.73 3.84 3.22
C MET A 823 -31.04 2.90 4.19
N LEU A 824 -29.79 2.55 3.92
CA LEU A 824 -28.96 1.80 4.85
C LEU A 824 -28.54 2.74 5.99
N THR A 825 -29.23 2.63 7.13
CA THR A 825 -29.00 3.47 8.32
C THR A 825 -28.43 2.66 9.47
N ARG A 826 -27.75 3.32 10.43
CA ARG A 826 -27.28 2.66 11.67
C ARG A 826 -28.41 2.05 12.50
N ASP A 827 -29.54 2.73 12.59
CA ASP A 827 -30.70 2.29 13.39
C ASP A 827 -31.39 1.05 12.80
N PHE A 828 -31.39 0.91 11.48
CA PHE A 828 -31.81 -0.33 10.81
C PHE A 828 -31.00 -1.54 11.31
N LEU A 829 -29.77 -1.34 11.77
CA LEU A 829 -28.82 -2.40 12.08
C LEU A 829 -28.78 -2.77 13.56
N SER A 830 -29.15 -1.85 14.46
CA SER A 830 -29.44 -2.25 15.85
C SER A 830 -30.52 -3.34 15.89
N LYS A 831 -31.51 -3.26 14.99
CA LYS A 831 -32.56 -4.30 14.85
C LYS A 831 -31.99 -5.66 14.46
N ILE A 832 -30.94 -5.71 13.63
CA ILE A 832 -30.33 -6.96 13.13
C ILE A 832 -29.32 -7.53 14.13
N THR A 833 -28.61 -6.68 14.88
CA THR A 833 -27.61 -7.16 15.86
C THR A 833 -28.28 -7.79 17.10
N GLU A 834 -29.55 -7.44 17.34
CA GLU A 834 -30.42 -8.01 18.38
C GLU A 834 -31.11 -9.32 17.96
N MET A 835 -31.20 -9.60 16.65
CA MET A 835 -31.61 -10.90 16.10
C MET A 835 -30.44 -11.89 16.17
#